data_AF-A0A7Z9GYP4-F1
#
_entry.id   AF-A0A7Z9GYP4-F1
#
_cell.length_a   1.000
_cell.length_b   1.000
_cell.length_c   1.000
_cell.angle_alpha   90.00
_cell.angle_beta   90.00
_cell.angle_gamma   90.00
#
_symmetry.space_group_name_H-M   'P 1'
#
loop_
_entity.id
_entity.type
_entity.pdbx_description
1 polymer ?
#
loop_
_entity_poly.entity_id
_entity_poly.type
_entity_poly.pdbx_seq_one_letter_code
_entity_poly.pdbx_strand_id
1 'polypeptide(L)'
;MMKPPRILARRCYLAQRLSRPSGSLRILLVVLAAWSLLSIGCKKETASTSEPAVTNASENPAQNPPTPQATDEPAPTKTAEPTPTDKRATSETLTLDDLFPRDHVLDVQITVSDEDWNTIRFQSRNIMTALSPKRQFEPIDGPYTYVNAQVTIDGVEFPTVGLRKKGFIGSQSSTRPSLKIKLDHIDKKANIGGLDNLTFNNNQQDISHMSQFMGYAFFNAAGSPAPRCALAKITINGKNLGIYSHVESVRKQLFKREFGSDKGTLYEGTVVDFFPEWGGSFENKFGKDKAARKKILQLIEALEGEEGDKILTEEATGRAWAPRNNPQRGDDDLADYQGDTDQVDPSLPAATAKIAAIKKTLTTPTPELAAAQAKWEATVIREQIALSPWSMTGPFQEKSFQEAYDKPFPPEQKPVDLATNYEWGESTLSWVRPRRLVDGIPLRLGTQPNAARYFFRTITALTARKLAVSLGSDDSIKVWLNGKLQFENKIQRGIDQERDEVELTLAAGENQLLIKIVNGVGESGFYFNTQQQSLPASLFTALKVPLNERNADQKKIITDYYFSVAPELQAARDQLATVRQEHYQQWTKADFDDTKWTSGQNGAGFENQAGFQDLISESFDFKEQLHAKNTSLYLRFP
;
A
#
# COMPACT_ATOMS: atom_id res chain seq x y z
N MET A 1 -16.67 -29.60 18.04
CA MET A 1 -16.04 -28.64 17.12
C MET A 1 -16.74 -28.71 15.78
N MET A 2 -17.67 -27.78 15.51
CA MET A 2 -18.29 -27.66 14.18
C MET A 2 -17.28 -27.06 13.21
N LYS A 3 -17.17 -27.63 12.01
CA LYS A 3 -16.38 -27.05 10.91
C LYS A 3 -16.97 -25.67 10.56
N PRO A 4 -16.15 -24.64 10.27
CA PRO A 4 -16.65 -23.38 9.77
C PRO A 4 -17.38 -23.62 8.42
N PRO A 5 -18.50 -22.93 8.14
CA PRO A 5 -19.19 -23.05 6.87
C PRO A 5 -18.25 -22.59 5.75
N ARG A 6 -18.05 -23.46 4.76
CA ARG A 6 -17.37 -23.12 3.51
C ARG A 6 -18.28 -22.19 2.73
N ILE A 7 -17.89 -20.92 2.59
CA ILE A 7 -18.52 -20.00 1.64
C ILE A 7 -18.05 -20.47 0.25
N LEU A 8 -18.81 -21.37 -0.38
CA LEU A 8 -18.73 -21.57 -1.81
C LEU A 8 -19.41 -20.37 -2.45
N ALA A 9 -18.68 -19.56 -3.22
CA ALA A 9 -19.31 -18.62 -4.15
C ALA A 9 -20.06 -19.47 -5.19
N ARG A 10 -21.38 -19.61 -5.07
CA ARG A 10 -22.19 -20.19 -6.14
C ARG A 10 -22.39 -19.11 -7.21
N ARG A 11 -21.93 -19.41 -8.43
CA ARG A 11 -22.30 -18.79 -9.71
C ARG A 11 -22.60 -17.28 -9.65
N CYS A 12 -21.56 -16.45 -9.76
CA CYS A 12 -21.71 -15.05 -10.15
C CYS A 12 -21.29 -14.88 -11.62
N TYR A 13 -22.22 -15.06 -12.54
CA TYR A 13 -22.09 -14.62 -13.93
C TYR A 13 -23.27 -13.72 -14.28
N LEU A 14 -23.07 -12.41 -14.26
CA LEU A 14 -23.87 -11.50 -15.10
C LEU A 14 -23.15 -10.15 -15.26
N ALA A 15 -22.46 -9.99 -16.39
CA ALA A 15 -22.16 -8.68 -16.94
C ALA A 15 -22.15 -8.78 -18.47
N GLN A 16 -23.33 -8.66 -19.09
CA GLN A 16 -23.41 -8.31 -20.51
C GLN A 16 -24.37 -7.15 -20.72
N ARG A 17 -23.87 -6.14 -21.42
CA ARG A 17 -24.63 -4.99 -21.91
C ARG A 17 -25.36 -5.42 -23.19
N LEU A 18 -26.53 -6.03 -23.06
CA LEU A 18 -27.38 -6.26 -24.23
C LEU A 18 -27.90 -4.91 -24.75
N SER A 19 -27.63 -4.65 -26.04
CA SER A 19 -28.23 -3.56 -26.81
C SER A 19 -29.75 -3.80 -26.93
N ARG A 20 -30.52 -2.71 -26.99
CA ARG A 20 -31.98 -2.68 -26.80
C ARG A 20 -32.74 -3.59 -27.78
N PRO A 21 -33.84 -4.23 -27.34
CA PRO A 21 -35.15 -3.55 -27.41
C PRO A 21 -35.90 -3.47 -26.08
N SER A 22 -36.95 -2.66 -26.10
CA SER A 22 -37.84 -2.23 -25.02
C SER A 22 -38.44 -3.35 -24.16
N GLY A 23 -38.42 -3.17 -22.84
CA GLY A 23 -39.41 -3.78 -21.94
C GLY A 23 -38.91 -4.50 -20.68
N SER A 24 -37.64 -4.88 -20.58
CA SER A 24 -37.19 -5.79 -19.51
C SER A 24 -36.25 -5.17 -18.48
N LEU A 25 -36.55 -5.44 -17.21
CA LEU A 25 -35.97 -4.91 -15.98
C LEU A 25 -34.55 -5.45 -15.73
N ARG A 26 -33.57 -4.56 -15.48
CA ARG A 26 -32.16 -4.94 -15.25
C ARG A 26 -31.86 -5.09 -13.74
N ILE A 27 -31.32 -6.24 -13.35
CA ILE A 27 -30.57 -6.41 -12.09
C ILE A 27 -29.10 -6.47 -12.50
N LEU A 28 -28.28 -5.53 -12.01
CA LEU A 28 -26.83 -5.58 -12.21
C LEU A 28 -26.18 -6.02 -10.91
N LEU A 29 -25.44 -7.13 -10.97
CA LEU A 29 -24.64 -7.65 -9.87
C LEU A 29 -23.18 -7.23 -10.08
N VAL A 30 -22.66 -6.35 -9.24
CA VAL A 30 -21.23 -5.98 -9.25
C VAL A 30 -20.57 -6.69 -8.07
N VAL A 31 -19.81 -7.76 -8.35
CA VAL A 31 -19.05 -8.50 -7.34
C VAL A 31 -17.64 -7.92 -7.29
N LEU A 32 -17.31 -7.25 -6.18
CA LEU A 32 -15.95 -6.83 -5.88
C LEU A 32 -15.27 -7.92 -5.04
N ALA A 33 -14.57 -8.85 -5.70
CA ALA A 33 -13.84 -9.90 -5.01
C ALA A 33 -12.57 -9.32 -4.34
N ALA A 34 -12.51 -9.39 -3.01
CA ALA A 34 -11.28 -9.18 -2.27
C ALA A 34 -10.55 -10.54 -2.13
N TRP A 35 -9.37 -10.65 -2.70
CA TRP A 35 -8.51 -11.84 -2.50
C TRP A 35 -7.97 -11.84 -1.07
N SER A 36 -8.23 -12.90 -0.31
CA SER A 36 -7.65 -13.13 1.02
C SER A 36 -7.25 -14.59 1.11
N LEU A 37 -5.97 -14.88 0.90
CA LEU A 37 -5.36 -16.18 1.22
C LEU A 37 -5.21 -16.28 2.74
N LEU A 38 -6.04 -17.09 3.39
CA LEU A 38 -5.85 -17.53 4.79
C LEU A 38 -5.36 -18.97 4.79
N SER A 39 -4.05 -19.17 4.93
CA SER A 39 -3.47 -20.47 5.29
C SER A 39 -3.34 -20.51 6.82
N ILE A 40 -4.24 -21.23 7.50
CA ILE A 40 -4.09 -21.54 8.93
C ILE A 40 -3.61 -22.98 9.06
N GLY A 41 -2.32 -23.13 9.39
CA GLY A 41 -1.74 -24.39 9.83
C GLY A 41 -2.22 -24.75 11.24
N CYS A 42 -2.85 -25.91 11.37
CA CYS A 42 -3.35 -26.45 12.63
C CYS A 42 -2.20 -27.16 13.36
N LYS A 43 -1.81 -26.68 14.55
CA LYS A 43 -1.10 -27.50 15.54
C LYS A 43 -1.88 -27.44 16.86
N LYS A 44 -2.37 -28.61 17.27
CA LYS A 44 -2.95 -28.88 18.58
C LYS A 44 -1.81 -28.95 19.60
N GLU A 45 -1.98 -28.28 20.73
CA GLU A 45 -1.46 -28.76 22.01
C GLU A 45 -2.40 -28.30 23.12
N THR A 46 -2.67 -29.21 24.03
CA THR A 46 -3.74 -29.22 25.05
C THR A 46 -3.20 -28.88 26.44
N ALA A 47 -4.15 -28.56 27.33
CA ALA A 47 -4.04 -28.44 28.81
C ALA A 47 -3.65 -27.03 29.31
N SER A 48 -4.18 -26.51 30.41
CA SER A 48 -5.28 -26.87 31.32
C SER A 48 -5.54 -25.63 32.20
N THR A 49 -6.79 -25.50 32.62
CA THR A 49 -7.43 -24.57 33.57
C THR A 49 -6.59 -24.08 34.76
N SER A 50 -6.73 -22.79 35.12
CA SER A 50 -7.57 -22.33 36.26
C SER A 50 -7.54 -20.81 36.46
N GLU A 51 -8.73 -20.23 36.52
CA GLU A 51 -9.15 -18.91 37.05
C GLU A 51 -9.03 -18.85 38.60
N PRO A 52 -9.47 -17.80 39.34
CA PRO A 52 -9.90 -16.44 38.94
C PRO A 52 -9.44 -15.29 39.89
N ALA A 53 -9.76 -14.05 39.46
CA ALA A 53 -10.27 -12.86 40.20
C ALA A 53 -9.55 -12.36 41.48
N VAL A 54 -9.49 -11.04 41.77
CA VAL A 54 -10.61 -10.27 42.36
C VAL A 54 -10.17 -8.79 42.58
N THR A 55 -11.01 -7.89 42.06
CA THR A 55 -11.48 -6.55 42.54
C THR A 55 -10.54 -5.40 42.96
N ASN A 56 -10.64 -4.32 42.16
CA ASN A 56 -11.24 -2.99 42.44
C ASN A 56 -10.98 -2.19 43.74
N ALA A 57 -10.77 -0.89 43.43
CA ALA A 57 -11.23 0.35 44.09
C ALA A 57 -10.40 0.81 45.31
N SER A 58 -9.90 2.04 45.37
CA SER A 58 -10.66 3.29 45.53
C SER A 58 -9.66 4.47 45.40
N GLU A 59 -10.05 5.55 44.73
CA GLU A 59 -10.41 6.85 45.33
C GLU A 59 -9.28 7.86 45.38
N ASN A 60 -9.50 8.90 44.57
CA ASN A 60 -8.87 10.22 44.58
C ASN A 60 -9.39 11.00 45.81
N PRO A 61 -8.73 12.06 46.30
CA PRO A 61 -9.04 13.35 45.68
C PRO A 61 -7.92 14.43 45.69
N ALA A 62 -7.99 15.24 44.63
CA ALA A 62 -7.89 16.70 44.58
C ALA A 62 -6.62 17.40 45.11
N GLN A 63 -6.00 18.20 44.24
CA GLN A 63 -5.75 19.64 44.46
C GLN A 63 -5.24 20.32 43.16
N ASN A 64 -5.96 21.35 42.70
CA ASN A 64 -5.50 22.32 41.69
C ASN A 64 -4.47 23.27 42.29
N PRO A 65 -3.58 23.90 41.48
CA PRO A 65 -3.66 25.36 41.28
C PRO A 65 -3.16 25.80 39.86
N PRO A 66 -2.84 27.08 39.56
CA PRO A 66 -3.74 28.04 38.91
C PRO A 66 -3.22 28.61 37.57
N THR A 67 -4.09 29.40 36.92
CA THR A 67 -3.90 30.21 35.70
C THR A 67 -2.84 31.31 35.85
N PRO A 68 -2.14 31.72 34.77
CA PRO A 68 -1.55 33.06 34.67
C PRO A 68 -2.15 33.93 33.55
N GLN A 69 -2.22 35.23 33.88
CA GLN A 69 -2.73 36.34 33.08
C GLN A 69 -1.73 36.82 31.99
N ALA A 70 -2.31 37.52 31.01
CA ALA A 70 -1.67 38.22 29.90
C ALA A 70 -0.79 39.41 30.33
N THR A 71 0.24 39.72 29.53
CA THR A 71 0.87 41.05 29.41
C THR A 71 1.45 41.25 28.00
N ASP A 72 1.67 42.52 27.68
CA ASP A 72 1.57 43.17 26.37
C ASP A 72 2.73 43.03 25.38
N GLU A 73 2.38 43.31 24.13
CA GLU A 73 3.19 43.51 22.93
C GLU A 73 4.12 44.74 23.03
N PRO A 74 5.22 44.80 22.24
CA PRO A 74 5.24 45.85 21.22
C PRO A 74 5.87 45.42 19.87
N ALA A 75 5.42 46.05 18.79
CA ALA A 75 5.98 46.01 17.43
C ALA A 75 6.36 47.45 16.98
N PRO A 76 6.94 47.73 15.79
CA PRO A 76 7.74 46.91 14.84
C PRO A 76 9.01 47.63 14.31
N THR A 77 9.86 46.97 13.50
CA THR A 77 10.68 47.65 12.46
C THR A 77 10.83 46.78 11.21
N LYS A 78 10.50 47.36 10.04
CA LYS A 78 10.62 46.83 8.65
C LYS A 78 12.11 46.60 8.28
N THR A 79 12.54 45.71 7.39
CA THR A 79 12.32 45.57 5.91
C THR A 79 13.17 44.33 5.51
N ALA A 80 12.81 43.39 4.63
CA ALA A 80 12.66 43.52 3.17
C ALA A 80 12.02 42.27 2.54
N GLU A 81 11.26 42.47 1.46
CA GLU A 81 10.52 41.48 0.67
C GLU A 81 11.42 40.60 -0.23
N PRO A 82 11.02 39.35 -0.50
CA PRO A 82 11.31 38.66 -1.75
C PRO A 82 10.09 38.63 -2.70
N THR A 83 10.35 38.90 -3.97
CA THR A 83 9.43 38.91 -5.12
C THR A 83 8.86 37.51 -5.46
N PRO A 84 7.65 37.38 -6.06
CA PRO A 84 6.84 36.16 -6.00
C PRO A 84 6.75 35.38 -7.32
N THR A 85 6.59 34.05 -7.22
CA THR A 85 5.87 33.12 -8.13
C THR A 85 5.93 31.74 -7.45
N ASP A 86 4.86 31.03 -7.09
CA ASP A 86 3.51 30.98 -7.65
C ASP A 86 2.50 30.78 -6.49
N LYS A 87 1.80 31.85 -6.11
CA LYS A 87 0.67 31.77 -5.19
C LYS A 87 -0.58 31.56 -6.04
N ARG A 88 -1.10 30.33 -6.06
CA ARG A 88 -2.51 30.11 -6.41
C ARG A 88 -3.36 30.74 -5.32
N ALA A 89 -3.83 31.96 -5.54
CA ALA A 89 -4.85 32.60 -4.73
C ALA A 89 -6.12 32.71 -5.57
N THR A 90 -7.09 31.83 -5.30
CA THR A 90 -8.52 32.11 -5.22
C THR A 90 -9.24 30.83 -4.77
N SER A 91 -10.33 31.00 -4.02
CA SER A 91 -11.33 30.00 -3.63
C SER A 91 -11.82 29.15 -4.83
N GLU A 92 -11.05 28.15 -5.26
CA GLU A 92 -11.51 27.15 -6.21
C GLU A 92 -12.32 26.10 -5.44
N THR A 93 -13.63 26.09 -5.67
CA THR A 93 -14.50 25.02 -5.19
C THR A 93 -14.07 23.73 -5.87
N LEU A 94 -13.61 22.74 -5.10
CA LEU A 94 -13.29 21.41 -5.64
C LEU A 94 -14.48 20.86 -6.43
N THR A 95 -14.18 20.36 -7.62
CA THR A 95 -15.14 19.60 -8.43
C THR A 95 -15.03 18.11 -8.12
N LEU A 96 -15.89 17.33 -8.77
CA LEU A 96 -15.89 15.90 -8.60
C LEU A 96 -14.67 15.21 -9.21
N ASP A 97 -14.11 15.77 -10.28
CA ASP A 97 -12.94 15.20 -10.97
C ASP A 97 -11.64 15.53 -10.23
N ASP A 98 -11.60 16.68 -9.55
CA ASP A 98 -10.50 17.08 -8.66
C ASP A 98 -10.32 16.11 -7.48
N LEU A 99 -11.36 15.36 -7.10
CA LEU A 99 -11.26 14.31 -6.08
C LEU A 99 -10.68 13.00 -6.61
N PHE A 100 -10.54 12.82 -7.92
CA PHE A 100 -10.02 11.57 -8.49
C PHE A 100 -8.93 11.79 -9.54
N PRO A 101 -7.87 12.55 -9.22
CA PRO A 101 -6.77 12.78 -10.16
C PRO A 101 -6.01 11.49 -10.46
N ARG A 102 -5.42 11.43 -11.66
CA ARG A 102 -4.57 10.32 -12.10
C ARG A 102 -3.11 10.71 -12.29
N ASP A 103 -2.83 12.00 -12.22
CA ASP A 103 -1.54 12.62 -12.51
C ASP A 103 -0.81 13.12 -11.25
N HIS A 104 -1.50 13.18 -10.11
CA HIS A 104 -0.91 13.52 -8.83
C HIS A 104 -1.60 12.79 -7.66
N VAL A 105 -0.99 12.91 -6.49
CA VAL A 105 -1.50 12.39 -5.21
C VAL A 105 -2.17 13.53 -4.47
N LEU A 106 -3.44 13.33 -4.06
CA LEU A 106 -4.16 14.30 -3.24
C LEU A 106 -3.45 14.55 -1.90
N ASP A 107 -3.30 15.79 -1.49
CA ASP A 107 -2.87 16.15 -0.13
C ASP A 107 -4.10 16.32 0.76
N VAL A 108 -4.29 15.39 1.71
CA VAL A 108 -5.42 15.39 2.63
C VAL A 108 -4.92 15.58 4.06
N GLN A 109 -5.15 16.75 4.61
CA GLN A 109 -4.72 17.18 5.93
C GLN A 109 -5.92 17.18 6.87
N ILE A 110 -5.87 16.45 7.97
CA ILE A 110 -6.98 16.31 8.91
C ILE A 110 -6.55 16.83 10.28
N THR A 111 -7.38 17.67 10.89
CA THR A 111 -7.23 18.14 12.26
C THR A 111 -8.38 17.62 13.10
N VAL A 112 -8.07 16.96 14.21
CA VAL A 112 -9.04 16.32 15.11
C VAL A 112 -8.49 16.37 16.53
N SER A 113 -9.34 16.38 17.56
CA SER A 113 -8.84 16.33 18.94
C SER A 113 -8.10 15.00 19.20
N ASP A 114 -7.09 15.00 20.06
CA ASP A 114 -6.35 13.76 20.36
C ASP A 114 -7.24 12.71 21.04
N GLU A 115 -8.23 13.15 21.83
CA GLU A 115 -9.25 12.28 22.44
C GLU A 115 -10.10 11.59 21.36
N ASP A 116 -10.62 12.36 20.41
CA ASP A 116 -11.42 11.85 19.30
C ASP A 116 -10.60 10.94 18.38
N TRP A 117 -9.36 11.32 18.09
CA TRP A 117 -8.45 10.52 17.29
C TRP A 117 -8.14 9.18 17.95
N ASN A 118 -7.83 9.19 19.25
CA ASN A 118 -7.62 7.96 20.02
C ASN A 118 -8.89 7.11 20.06
N THR A 119 -10.06 7.73 20.26
CA THR A 119 -11.35 7.05 20.23
C THR A 119 -11.52 6.26 18.94
N ILE A 120 -11.42 6.92 17.78
CA ILE A 120 -11.67 6.23 16.51
C ILE A 120 -10.57 5.23 16.13
N ARG A 121 -9.29 5.50 16.43
CA ARG A 121 -8.19 4.63 16.00
C ARG A 121 -8.16 3.32 16.79
N PHE A 122 -8.55 3.34 18.07
CA PHE A 122 -8.61 2.17 18.94
C PHE A 122 -9.93 1.38 18.87
N GLN A 123 -11.00 1.95 18.29
CA GLN A 123 -12.20 1.17 17.96
C GLN A 123 -11.82 -0.04 17.09
N SER A 124 -12.34 -1.21 17.46
CA SER A 124 -12.09 -2.44 16.72
C SER A 124 -13.35 -3.30 16.63
N ARG A 125 -13.42 -4.04 15.53
CA ARG A 125 -14.43 -5.05 15.25
C ARG A 125 -13.93 -6.40 15.70
N ASN A 126 -14.66 -7.02 16.61
CA ASN A 126 -14.39 -8.36 17.12
C ASN A 126 -14.80 -9.43 16.09
N ILE A 127 -13.95 -10.43 15.88
CA ILE A 127 -14.18 -11.49 14.88
C ILE A 127 -15.40 -12.36 15.20
N MET A 128 -15.65 -12.67 16.47
CA MET A 128 -16.77 -13.53 16.90
C MET A 128 -18.11 -12.85 16.65
N THR A 129 -18.22 -11.56 16.99
CA THR A 129 -19.43 -10.78 16.69
C THR A 129 -19.58 -10.58 15.19
N ALA A 130 -18.48 -10.23 14.51
CA ALA A 130 -18.49 -9.92 13.09
C ALA A 130 -18.85 -11.12 12.21
N LEU A 131 -18.46 -12.34 12.59
CA LEU A 131 -18.71 -13.57 11.82
C LEU A 131 -19.71 -14.51 12.52
N SER A 132 -20.55 -13.96 13.40
CA SER A 132 -21.59 -14.74 14.08
C SER A 132 -22.64 -15.30 13.09
N PRO A 133 -23.27 -16.45 13.38
CA PRO A 133 -24.32 -17.02 12.52
C PRO A 133 -25.48 -16.06 12.25
N LYS A 134 -25.74 -15.13 13.17
CA LYS A 134 -26.75 -14.07 13.02
C LYS A 134 -26.60 -13.27 11.72
N ARG A 135 -25.36 -13.09 11.23
CA ARG A 135 -25.08 -12.41 9.95
C ARG A 135 -25.74 -13.09 8.75
N GLN A 136 -26.09 -14.38 8.84
CA GLN A 136 -26.80 -15.08 7.78
C GLN A 136 -28.21 -14.53 7.55
N PHE A 137 -28.81 -13.88 8.55
CA PHE A 137 -30.19 -13.41 8.47
C PHE A 137 -30.34 -11.89 8.54
N GLU A 138 -29.36 -11.16 9.07
CA GLU A 138 -29.41 -9.71 9.19
C GLU A 138 -28.01 -9.04 9.25
N PRO A 139 -27.91 -7.75 8.89
CA PRO A 139 -26.69 -6.99 9.09
C PRO A 139 -26.28 -6.92 10.57
N ILE A 140 -24.97 -6.92 10.82
CA ILE A 140 -24.40 -6.73 12.17
C ILE A 140 -23.85 -5.32 12.28
N ASP A 141 -24.27 -4.60 13.31
CA ASP A 141 -23.83 -3.24 13.59
C ASP A 141 -22.30 -3.12 13.70
N GLY A 142 -21.79 -1.99 13.23
CA GLY A 142 -20.37 -1.66 13.29
C GLY A 142 -20.00 -0.97 14.60
N PRO A 143 -18.77 -1.18 15.12
CA PRO A 143 -18.31 -0.58 16.37
C PRO A 143 -17.78 0.86 16.20
N TYR A 144 -17.94 1.46 15.02
CA TYR A 144 -17.22 2.67 14.64
C TYR A 144 -18.13 3.89 14.69
N THR A 145 -17.68 4.94 15.37
CA THR A 145 -18.43 6.20 15.53
C THR A 145 -17.80 7.34 14.75
N TYR A 146 -18.59 8.35 14.42
CA TYR A 146 -18.07 9.61 13.89
C TYR A 146 -17.65 10.52 15.05
N VAL A 147 -16.57 11.26 14.83
CA VAL A 147 -16.08 12.37 15.66
C VAL A 147 -15.95 13.62 14.81
N ASN A 148 -15.92 14.80 15.44
CA ASN A 148 -15.75 16.06 14.71
C ASN A 148 -14.29 16.24 14.28
N ALA A 149 -14.08 16.73 13.07
CA ALA A 149 -12.76 17.06 12.54
C ALA A 149 -12.85 18.21 11.56
N GLN A 150 -11.69 18.74 11.19
CA GLN A 150 -11.49 19.66 10.07
C GLN A 150 -10.65 18.93 9.03
N VAL A 151 -10.88 19.19 7.75
CA VAL A 151 -10.04 18.63 6.68
C VAL A 151 -9.70 19.69 5.66
N THR A 152 -8.47 19.65 5.16
CA THR A 152 -8.07 20.36 3.94
C THR A 152 -7.75 19.33 2.86
N ILE A 153 -8.26 19.53 1.66
CA ILE A 153 -7.99 18.69 0.48
C ILE A 153 -7.37 19.59 -0.59
N ASP A 154 -6.09 19.37 -0.91
CA ASP A 154 -5.30 20.21 -1.84
C ASP A 154 -5.44 21.71 -1.57
N GLY A 155 -5.41 22.08 -0.29
CA GLY A 155 -5.53 23.48 0.16
C GLY A 155 -6.96 23.99 0.34
N VAL A 156 -7.99 23.24 -0.05
CA VAL A 156 -9.41 23.63 0.15
C VAL A 156 -9.91 23.13 1.50
N GLU A 157 -10.35 24.06 2.35
CA GLU A 157 -10.72 23.82 3.74
C GLU A 157 -12.20 23.42 3.91
N PHE A 158 -12.42 22.43 4.77
CA PHE A 158 -13.72 21.99 5.26
C PHE A 158 -13.68 22.00 6.80
N PRO A 159 -14.13 23.09 7.44
CA PRO A 159 -13.89 23.34 8.86
C PRO A 159 -14.73 22.45 9.79
N THR A 160 -15.76 21.77 9.27
CA THR A 160 -16.65 20.92 10.06
C THR A 160 -17.04 19.67 9.30
N VAL A 161 -16.34 18.57 9.55
CA VAL A 161 -16.61 17.26 8.96
C VAL A 161 -16.69 16.19 10.05
N GLY A 162 -17.26 15.04 9.71
CA GLY A 162 -17.24 13.86 10.55
C GLY A 162 -16.13 12.92 10.13
N LEU A 163 -15.21 12.58 11.03
CA LEU A 163 -14.17 11.58 10.79
C LEU A 163 -14.55 10.26 11.46
N ARG A 164 -14.32 9.12 10.79
CA ARG A 164 -14.59 7.80 11.35
C ARG A 164 -13.64 6.75 10.83
N LYS A 165 -13.29 5.77 11.67
CA LYS A 165 -12.59 4.55 11.23
C LYS A 165 -13.46 3.68 10.32
N LYS A 166 -12.81 3.15 9.29
CA LYS A 166 -13.32 2.08 8.43
C LYS A 166 -12.43 0.86 8.59
N GLY A 167 -13.04 -0.32 8.58
CA GLY A 167 -12.28 -1.56 8.55
C GLY A 167 -13.15 -2.79 8.79
N PHE A 168 -12.90 -3.85 8.04
CA PHE A 168 -13.31 -5.20 8.41
C PHE A 168 -12.07 -5.96 8.92
N ILE A 169 -12.18 -7.23 9.30
CA ILE A 169 -11.15 -7.98 10.04
C ILE A 169 -9.72 -7.78 9.49
N GLY A 170 -9.51 -7.92 8.17
CA GLY A 170 -8.17 -7.82 7.54
C GLY A 170 -7.61 -6.42 7.33
N SER A 171 -8.39 -5.35 7.55
CA SER A 171 -8.00 -3.95 7.27
C SER A 171 -7.96 -3.06 8.51
N GLN A 172 -8.18 -3.63 9.70
CA GLN A 172 -8.14 -2.86 10.95
C GLN A 172 -6.70 -2.53 11.32
N SER A 173 -6.46 -1.26 11.61
CA SER A 173 -5.19 -0.78 12.17
C SER A 173 -5.46 0.37 13.12
N SER A 174 -4.74 0.41 14.24
CA SER A 174 -4.74 1.53 15.19
C SER A 174 -3.67 2.58 14.88
N THR A 175 -2.69 2.23 14.05
CA THR A 175 -1.59 3.10 13.63
C THR A 175 -1.85 3.74 12.27
N ARG A 176 -2.57 3.03 11.38
CA ARG A 176 -2.90 3.45 10.02
C ARG A 176 -4.31 2.99 9.63
N PRO A 177 -5.36 3.47 10.32
CA PRO A 177 -6.74 3.07 10.06
C PRO A 177 -7.16 3.50 8.65
N SER A 178 -8.03 2.73 8.00
CA SER A 178 -8.81 3.27 6.88
C SER A 178 -9.81 4.29 7.44
N LEU A 179 -10.11 5.34 6.67
CA LEU A 179 -10.88 6.48 7.15
C LEU A 179 -12.10 6.73 6.27
N LYS A 180 -13.15 7.25 6.88
CA LYS A 180 -14.24 7.93 6.20
C LYS A 180 -14.32 9.37 6.68
N ILE A 181 -14.46 10.28 5.73
CA ILE A 181 -14.79 11.68 5.98
C ILE A 181 -16.21 11.90 5.50
N LYS A 182 -17.07 12.38 6.39
CA LYS A 182 -18.45 12.73 6.11
C LYS A 182 -18.55 14.25 6.10
N LEU A 183 -18.62 14.82 4.90
CA LEU A 183 -18.68 16.28 4.69
C LEU A 183 -19.97 16.85 5.28
N ASP A 184 -21.08 16.14 5.12
CA ASP A 184 -22.41 16.53 5.60
C ASP A 184 -22.66 16.18 7.09
N HIS A 185 -21.60 16.04 7.89
CA HIS A 185 -21.73 15.62 9.28
C HIS A 185 -22.47 16.66 10.12
N ILE A 186 -22.09 17.93 9.99
CA ILE A 186 -22.74 19.08 10.64
C ILE A 186 -23.61 19.82 9.62
N ASP A 187 -23.01 20.42 8.58
CA ASP A 187 -23.77 21.07 7.51
C ASP A 187 -24.34 20.03 6.53
N LYS A 188 -25.66 19.80 6.59
CA LYS A 188 -26.34 18.80 5.75
C LYS A 188 -26.34 19.11 4.25
N LYS A 189 -25.88 20.30 3.84
CA LYS A 189 -25.73 20.67 2.42
C LYS A 189 -24.31 20.47 1.91
N ALA A 190 -23.32 20.29 2.77
CA ALA A 190 -21.92 20.18 2.39
C ALA A 190 -21.66 18.93 1.52
N ASN A 191 -21.12 19.14 0.33
CA ASN A 191 -20.75 18.11 -0.62
C ASN A 191 -19.73 18.63 -1.64
N ILE A 192 -18.99 17.73 -2.28
CA ILE A 192 -18.09 18.04 -3.40
C ILE A 192 -18.62 17.28 -4.62
N GLY A 193 -19.11 18.00 -5.64
CA GLY A 193 -19.67 17.36 -6.82
C GLY A 193 -20.79 16.36 -6.51
N GLY A 194 -21.55 16.60 -5.44
CA GLY A 194 -22.61 15.72 -4.96
C GLY A 194 -22.16 14.52 -4.12
N LEU A 195 -20.86 14.37 -3.82
CA LEU A 195 -20.35 13.42 -2.83
C LEU A 195 -20.34 14.05 -1.44
N ASP A 196 -20.95 13.35 -0.49
CA ASP A 196 -21.03 13.70 0.94
C ASP A 196 -20.09 12.85 1.81
N ASN A 197 -19.55 11.77 1.25
CA ASN A 197 -18.73 10.78 1.95
C ASN A 197 -17.49 10.41 1.14
N LEU A 198 -16.32 10.68 1.69
CA LEU A 198 -15.02 10.32 1.14
C LEU A 198 -14.49 9.09 1.87
N THR A 199 -13.92 8.13 1.13
CA THR A 199 -13.36 6.90 1.69
C THR A 199 -11.88 6.80 1.36
N PHE A 200 -11.05 6.58 2.38
CA PHE A 200 -9.61 6.41 2.25
C PHE A 200 -9.21 5.04 2.80
N ASN A 201 -8.86 4.11 1.92
CA ASN A 201 -8.46 2.76 2.30
C ASN A 201 -6.94 2.71 2.54
N ASN A 202 -6.55 2.11 3.67
CA ASN A 202 -5.15 2.00 4.07
C ASN A 202 -4.36 0.98 3.23
N ASN A 203 -4.99 0.18 2.36
CA ASN A 203 -4.27 -0.80 1.55
C ASN A 203 -3.36 -1.74 2.36
N GLN A 204 -3.73 -2.06 3.60
CA GLN A 204 -2.87 -2.83 4.52
C GLN A 204 -2.47 -4.21 3.98
N GLN A 205 -3.31 -4.80 3.12
CA GLN A 205 -3.07 -6.10 2.49
C GLN A 205 -2.53 -5.98 1.06
N ASP A 206 -2.42 -4.77 0.53
CA ASP A 206 -1.95 -4.48 -0.83
C ASP A 206 -0.63 -3.69 -0.75
N ILE A 207 0.47 -4.43 -0.76
CA ILE A 207 1.83 -3.88 -0.69
C ILE A 207 2.18 -2.96 -1.88
N SER A 208 1.48 -3.10 -3.00
CA SER A 208 1.69 -2.25 -4.18
C SER A 208 1.00 -0.90 -4.06
N HIS A 209 -0.06 -0.83 -3.25
CA HIS A 209 -1.04 0.28 -3.21
C HIS A 209 -1.76 0.55 -4.55
N MET A 210 -1.54 -0.27 -5.57
CA MET A 210 -2.05 -0.08 -6.93
C MET A 210 -3.26 -0.94 -7.25
N SER A 211 -3.55 -2.00 -6.49
CA SER A 211 -4.54 -3.01 -6.88
C SER A 211 -5.95 -2.40 -7.01
N GLN A 212 -6.35 -1.54 -6.06
CA GLN A 212 -7.64 -0.85 -6.15
C GLN A 212 -7.64 0.24 -7.23
N PHE A 213 -6.55 1.00 -7.34
CA PHE A 213 -6.43 2.07 -8.32
C PHE A 213 -6.56 1.52 -9.76
N MET A 214 -5.78 0.48 -10.08
CA MET A 214 -5.81 -0.18 -11.38
C MET A 214 -7.07 -1.02 -11.57
N GLY A 215 -7.48 -1.79 -10.56
CA GLY A 215 -8.62 -2.70 -10.68
C GLY A 215 -9.92 -1.95 -11.00
N TYR A 216 -10.20 -0.87 -10.29
CA TYR A 216 -11.39 -0.06 -10.59
C TYR A 216 -11.29 0.68 -11.93
N ALA A 217 -10.09 1.15 -12.31
CA ALA A 217 -9.88 1.73 -13.64
C ALA A 217 -10.15 0.71 -14.75
N PHE A 218 -9.69 -0.53 -14.58
CA PHE A 218 -9.91 -1.64 -15.50
C PHE A 218 -11.40 -1.97 -15.64
N PHE A 219 -12.15 -2.10 -14.55
CA PHE A 219 -13.60 -2.36 -14.62
C PHE A 219 -14.35 -1.26 -15.36
N ASN A 220 -14.05 0.01 -15.07
CA ASN A 220 -14.66 1.14 -15.78
C ASN A 220 -14.30 1.12 -17.27
N ALA A 221 -13.05 0.82 -17.63
CA ALA A 221 -12.63 0.69 -19.03
C ALA A 221 -13.33 -0.48 -19.75
N ALA A 222 -13.62 -1.56 -19.04
CA ALA A 222 -14.41 -2.69 -19.54
C ALA A 222 -15.93 -2.41 -19.59
N GLY A 223 -16.37 -1.20 -19.22
CA GLY A 223 -17.79 -0.83 -19.19
C GLY A 223 -18.58 -1.46 -18.05
N SER A 224 -17.89 -1.96 -17.01
CA SER A 224 -18.50 -2.46 -15.78
C SER A 224 -18.54 -1.35 -14.72
N PRO A 225 -19.72 -1.00 -14.18
CA PRO A 225 -19.85 0.05 -13.16
C PRO A 225 -18.94 -0.17 -11.95
N ALA A 226 -17.97 0.73 -11.75
CA ALA A 226 -17.02 0.66 -10.65
C ALA A 226 -16.73 2.03 -10.03
N PRO A 227 -16.39 2.12 -8.73
CA PRO A 227 -15.90 3.35 -8.13
C PRO A 227 -14.77 4.02 -8.93
N ARG A 228 -14.68 5.35 -8.91
CA ARG A 228 -13.40 6.01 -9.19
C ARG A 228 -12.42 5.77 -8.04
N CYS A 229 -11.14 5.86 -8.35
CA CYS A 229 -10.07 5.68 -7.38
C CYS A 229 -8.92 6.63 -7.70
N ALA A 230 -8.40 7.30 -6.68
CA ALA A 230 -7.17 8.08 -6.72
C ALA A 230 -6.26 7.71 -5.55
N LEU A 231 -5.03 8.23 -5.57
CA LEU A 231 -4.10 8.11 -4.46
C LEU A 231 -4.16 9.40 -3.63
N ALA A 232 -4.12 9.26 -2.31
CA ALA A 232 -4.12 10.37 -1.38
C ALA A 232 -3.06 10.19 -0.30
N LYS A 233 -2.27 11.22 -0.02
CA LYS A 233 -1.40 11.30 1.15
C LYS A 233 -2.23 11.83 2.31
N ILE A 234 -2.34 11.05 3.38
CA ILE A 234 -3.13 11.41 4.55
C ILE A 234 -2.22 11.89 5.66
N THR A 235 -2.50 13.05 6.21
CA THR A 235 -1.82 13.60 7.38
C THR A 235 -2.85 13.93 8.45
N ILE A 236 -2.61 13.56 9.70
CA ILE A 236 -3.54 13.80 10.83
C ILE A 236 -2.79 14.51 11.95
N ASN A 237 -3.26 15.68 12.38
CA ASN A 237 -2.61 16.50 13.42
C ASN A 237 -1.11 16.70 13.12
N GLY A 238 -0.76 16.97 11.87
CA GLY A 238 0.63 17.12 11.41
C GLY A 238 1.38 15.80 11.16
N LYS A 239 0.83 14.64 11.56
CA LYS A 239 1.46 13.33 11.36
C LYS A 239 1.06 12.67 10.04
N ASN A 240 2.02 12.49 9.15
CA ASN A 240 1.82 11.75 7.90
C ASN A 240 1.58 10.25 8.17
N LEU A 241 0.47 9.72 7.63
CA LEU A 241 0.08 8.31 7.71
C LEU A 241 0.35 7.53 6.41
N GLY A 242 0.93 8.19 5.40
CA GLY A 242 1.33 7.61 4.12
C GLY A 242 0.25 7.70 3.04
N ILE A 243 0.43 6.90 1.99
CA ILE A 243 -0.43 6.88 0.80
C ILE A 243 -1.63 5.94 1.00
N TYR A 244 -2.83 6.41 0.67
CA TYR A 244 -4.09 5.71 0.75
C TYR A 244 -4.73 5.64 -0.64
N SER A 245 -5.59 4.65 -0.87
CA SER A 245 -6.53 4.73 -2.00
C SER A 245 -7.76 5.53 -1.59
N HIS A 246 -7.97 6.68 -2.22
CA HIS A 246 -9.23 7.40 -2.15
C HIS A 246 -10.24 6.77 -3.12
N VAL A 247 -11.22 6.05 -2.58
CA VAL A 247 -12.22 5.31 -3.35
C VAL A 247 -13.56 6.04 -3.30
N GLU A 248 -14.17 6.25 -4.45
CA GLU A 248 -15.51 6.81 -4.56
C GLU A 248 -16.52 5.97 -3.78
N SER A 249 -17.30 6.61 -2.90
CA SER A 249 -18.37 5.93 -2.18
C SER A 249 -19.47 5.51 -3.17
N VAL A 250 -19.80 4.21 -3.21
CA VAL A 250 -20.91 3.70 -4.02
C VAL A 250 -22.24 4.27 -3.50
N ARG A 251 -22.69 5.34 -4.16
CA ARG A 251 -23.87 6.13 -3.79
C ARG A 251 -24.55 6.67 -5.05
N LYS A 252 -25.51 7.57 -4.86
CA LYS A 252 -26.31 8.22 -5.91
C LYS A 252 -25.49 8.81 -7.07
N GLN A 253 -24.30 9.37 -6.82
CA GLN A 253 -23.47 9.93 -7.90
C GLN A 253 -22.92 8.87 -8.85
N LEU A 254 -22.42 7.76 -8.31
CA LEU A 254 -22.03 6.60 -9.14
C LEU A 254 -23.24 6.10 -9.93
N PHE A 255 -24.43 6.03 -9.33
CA PHE A 255 -25.64 5.61 -10.03
C PHE A 255 -25.99 6.54 -11.19
N LYS A 256 -25.92 7.85 -10.97
CA LYS A 256 -26.15 8.85 -12.01
C LYS A 256 -25.16 8.71 -13.16
N ARG A 257 -23.88 8.47 -12.87
CA ARG A 257 -22.83 8.27 -13.87
C ARG A 257 -23.02 6.97 -14.67
N GLU A 258 -23.26 5.87 -13.97
CA GLU A 258 -23.23 4.51 -14.56
C GLU A 258 -24.59 4.09 -15.15
N PHE A 259 -25.69 4.56 -14.58
CA PHE A 259 -27.05 4.18 -14.99
C PHE A 259 -27.87 5.34 -15.57
N GLY A 260 -27.30 6.55 -15.62
CA GLY A 260 -27.98 7.76 -16.09
C GLY A 260 -29.05 8.31 -15.13
N SER A 261 -29.18 7.74 -13.94
CA SER A 261 -30.18 8.11 -12.93
C SER A 261 -29.71 7.73 -11.53
N ASP A 262 -29.99 8.58 -10.54
CA ASP A 262 -29.72 8.30 -9.12
C ASP A 262 -30.85 7.50 -8.43
N LYS A 263 -31.93 7.22 -9.16
CA LYS A 263 -33.04 6.38 -8.72
C LYS A 263 -32.62 4.92 -8.75
N GLY A 264 -32.96 4.19 -7.69
CA GLY A 264 -32.67 2.76 -7.57
C GLY A 264 -32.67 2.34 -6.11
N THR A 265 -32.30 1.08 -5.88
CA THR A 265 -32.05 0.56 -4.54
C THR A 265 -30.67 -0.08 -4.54
N LEU A 266 -29.84 0.29 -3.58
CA LEU A 266 -28.50 -0.24 -3.40
C LEU A 266 -28.45 -1.12 -2.17
N TYR A 267 -27.86 -2.31 -2.33
CA TYR A 267 -27.57 -3.21 -1.24
C TYR A 267 -26.07 -3.45 -1.13
N GLU A 268 -25.57 -3.59 0.09
CA GLU A 268 -24.20 -4.04 0.37
C GLU A 268 -24.25 -5.46 0.94
N GLY A 269 -23.49 -6.37 0.32
CA GLY A 269 -23.38 -7.75 0.77
C GLY A 269 -22.07 -8.00 1.51
N THR A 270 -22.02 -7.74 2.82
CA THR A 270 -20.82 -8.05 3.63
C THR A 270 -20.90 -9.49 4.15
N VAL A 271 -20.10 -10.39 3.57
CA VAL A 271 -20.05 -11.82 3.95
C VAL A 271 -21.45 -12.45 3.92
N VAL A 272 -22.13 -12.29 2.79
CA VAL A 272 -23.45 -12.84 2.47
C VAL A 272 -23.43 -13.30 1.02
N ASP A 273 -24.22 -14.31 0.70
CA ASP A 273 -24.47 -14.79 -0.65
C ASP A 273 -25.97 -15.08 -0.80
N PHE A 274 -26.42 -15.42 -2.02
CA PHE A 274 -27.82 -15.67 -2.36
C PHE A 274 -28.29 -17.07 -1.95
N PHE A 275 -28.06 -17.46 -0.69
CA PHE A 275 -28.61 -18.70 -0.14
C PHE A 275 -30.08 -18.54 0.26
N PRO A 276 -30.86 -19.64 0.26
CA PRO A 276 -32.18 -19.68 0.88
C PRO A 276 -32.15 -19.07 2.28
N GLU A 277 -33.17 -18.26 2.58
CA GLU A 277 -33.34 -17.57 3.88
C GLU A 277 -32.33 -16.44 4.18
N TRP A 278 -31.28 -16.24 3.38
CA TRP A 278 -30.26 -15.22 3.67
C TRP A 278 -30.60 -13.83 3.13
N GLY A 279 -31.76 -13.69 2.49
CA GLY A 279 -32.19 -12.45 1.85
C GLY A 279 -32.18 -11.25 2.79
N GLY A 280 -32.37 -11.43 4.11
CA GLY A 280 -32.33 -10.36 5.11
C GLY A 280 -30.95 -9.70 5.32
N SER A 281 -29.87 -10.38 4.97
CA SER A 281 -28.49 -10.00 5.31
C SER A 281 -27.86 -8.97 4.39
N PHE A 282 -28.45 -8.78 3.22
CA PHE A 282 -28.07 -7.70 2.30
C PHE A 282 -28.48 -6.35 2.90
N GLU A 283 -27.52 -5.52 3.29
CA GLU A 283 -27.74 -4.24 3.96
C GLU A 283 -28.29 -3.21 2.98
N ASN A 284 -29.49 -2.67 3.23
CA ASN A 284 -30.03 -1.60 2.39
C ASN A 284 -29.27 -0.29 2.61
N LYS A 285 -28.54 0.18 1.59
CA LYS A 285 -27.80 1.45 1.68
C LYS A 285 -28.68 2.64 1.35
N PHE A 286 -29.57 2.51 0.36
CA PHE A 286 -30.63 3.45 0.05
C PHE A 286 -31.66 2.82 -0.88
N GLY A 287 -32.82 3.47 -1.01
CA GLY A 287 -33.89 3.09 -1.94
C GLY A 287 -35.09 2.46 -1.23
N LYS A 288 -35.98 1.81 -2.00
CA LYS A 288 -37.24 1.26 -1.48
C LYS A 288 -37.07 -0.21 -1.13
N ASP A 289 -36.61 -0.48 0.10
CA ASP A 289 -36.26 -1.83 0.54
C ASP A 289 -37.39 -2.86 0.34
N LYS A 290 -38.60 -2.59 0.85
CA LYS A 290 -39.73 -3.54 0.75
C LYS A 290 -40.00 -4.05 -0.67
N ALA A 291 -39.83 -3.20 -1.69
CA ALA A 291 -40.07 -3.58 -3.08
C ALA A 291 -38.84 -4.29 -3.69
N ALA A 292 -37.64 -3.84 -3.37
CA ALA A 292 -36.40 -4.39 -3.94
C ALA A 292 -35.96 -5.69 -3.24
N ARG A 293 -36.27 -5.87 -1.95
CA ARG A 293 -36.05 -7.11 -1.20
C ARG A 293 -36.77 -8.29 -1.83
N LYS A 294 -37.99 -8.09 -2.34
CA LYS A 294 -38.70 -9.12 -3.11
C LYS A 294 -37.90 -9.62 -4.30
N LYS A 295 -37.14 -8.74 -4.96
CA LYS A 295 -36.28 -9.12 -6.09
C LYS A 295 -35.05 -9.92 -5.66
N ILE A 296 -34.49 -9.62 -4.48
CA ILE A 296 -33.42 -10.46 -3.90
C ILE A 296 -33.95 -11.86 -3.62
N LEU A 297 -35.15 -11.98 -3.05
CA LEU A 297 -35.80 -13.26 -2.79
C LEU A 297 -36.10 -14.02 -4.10
N GLN A 298 -36.60 -13.33 -5.12
CA GLN A 298 -36.80 -13.90 -6.46
C GLN A 298 -35.48 -14.34 -7.10
N LEU A 299 -34.39 -13.60 -6.89
CA LEU A 299 -33.07 -13.99 -7.39
C LEU A 299 -32.54 -15.22 -6.66
N ILE A 300 -32.72 -15.31 -5.34
CA ILE A 300 -32.40 -16.53 -4.57
C ILE A 300 -33.19 -17.71 -5.12
N GLU A 301 -34.51 -17.55 -5.30
CA GLU A 301 -35.37 -18.60 -5.88
C GLU A 301 -34.93 -18.99 -7.30
N ALA A 302 -34.59 -18.02 -8.15
CA ALA A 302 -34.10 -18.27 -9.50
C ALA A 302 -32.73 -18.98 -9.52
N LEU A 303 -31.85 -18.68 -8.56
CA LEU A 303 -30.56 -19.34 -8.42
C LEU A 303 -30.67 -20.75 -7.84
N GLU A 304 -31.76 -21.04 -7.13
CA GLU A 304 -32.14 -22.40 -6.69
C GLU A 304 -32.84 -23.20 -7.80
N GLY A 305 -33.47 -22.51 -8.76
CA GLY A 305 -34.13 -23.14 -9.90
C GLY A 305 -33.18 -23.85 -10.86
N GLU A 306 -33.64 -24.95 -11.47
CA GLU A 306 -32.93 -25.61 -12.58
C GLU A 306 -33.14 -24.90 -13.93
N GLU A 307 -34.05 -23.93 -14.00
CA GLU A 307 -34.45 -23.24 -15.23
C GLU A 307 -33.73 -21.89 -15.42
N GLY A 308 -32.92 -21.86 -16.48
CA GLY A 308 -32.25 -20.70 -17.05
C GLY A 308 -31.30 -21.17 -18.15
N ASP A 309 -31.08 -20.34 -19.18
CA ASP A 309 -30.07 -20.64 -20.20
C ASP A 309 -28.69 -20.59 -19.52
N LYS A 310 -28.12 -21.77 -19.27
CA LYS A 310 -26.77 -21.87 -18.69
C LYS A 310 -25.77 -21.31 -19.72
N ILE A 311 -25.25 -20.11 -19.47
CA ILE A 311 -24.25 -19.44 -20.34
C ILE A 311 -22.93 -20.24 -20.37
N LEU A 312 -22.55 -20.83 -19.23
CA LEU A 312 -21.43 -21.76 -19.11
C LEU A 312 -21.90 -22.96 -18.26
N THR A 313 -22.00 -24.13 -18.88
CA THR A 313 -22.28 -25.42 -18.23
C THR A 313 -20.98 -26.15 -17.89
N GLU A 314 -21.11 -27.31 -17.26
CA GLU A 314 -20.00 -28.26 -17.19
C GLU A 314 -19.60 -28.84 -18.57
N GLU A 315 -20.39 -28.54 -19.61
CA GLU A 315 -20.15 -28.92 -21.00
C GLU A 315 -19.61 -27.72 -21.82
N ALA A 316 -19.46 -26.54 -21.20
CA ALA A 316 -19.02 -25.34 -21.90
C ALA A 316 -17.64 -25.56 -22.50
N THR A 317 -17.57 -25.43 -23.82
CA THR A 317 -16.33 -25.56 -24.57
C THR A 317 -15.59 -24.23 -24.59
N GLY A 318 -14.33 -24.27 -24.20
CA GLY A 318 -13.42 -23.14 -24.34
C GLY A 318 -12.24 -23.51 -25.22
N ARG A 319 -11.43 -22.50 -25.50
CA ARG A 319 -10.13 -22.64 -26.11
C ARG A 319 -9.07 -22.02 -25.21
N ALA A 320 -7.95 -22.71 -25.10
CA ALA A 320 -6.87 -22.37 -24.20
C ALA A 320 -5.53 -22.51 -24.88
N TRP A 321 -4.62 -21.58 -24.59
CA TRP A 321 -3.27 -21.62 -25.11
C TRP A 321 -2.28 -21.26 -24.00
N ALA A 322 -1.32 -22.17 -23.77
CA ALA A 322 -0.17 -21.94 -22.92
C ALA A 322 1.06 -21.72 -23.83
N PRO A 323 1.75 -20.57 -23.76
CA PRO A 323 3.00 -20.37 -24.47
C PRO A 323 4.00 -21.45 -24.04
N ARG A 324 4.58 -22.15 -25.01
CA ARG A 324 5.69 -23.08 -24.73
C ARG A 324 6.88 -22.27 -24.23
N ASN A 325 7.59 -22.78 -23.23
CA ASN A 325 8.87 -22.21 -22.81
C ASN A 325 9.84 -22.29 -24.00
N ASN A 326 9.99 -21.19 -24.75
CA ASN A 326 11.16 -21.00 -25.58
C ASN A 326 12.30 -20.59 -24.62
N PRO A 327 13.37 -21.39 -24.45
CA PRO A 327 14.50 -21.02 -23.60
C PRO A 327 15.25 -19.75 -24.07
N GLN A 328 14.93 -19.21 -25.26
CA GLN A 328 15.38 -17.89 -25.73
C GLN A 328 14.50 -16.73 -25.22
N ARG A 329 13.43 -17.00 -24.46
CA ARG A 329 12.49 -16.01 -23.94
C ARG A 329 13.09 -15.35 -22.69
N GLY A 330 13.56 -14.10 -22.84
CA GLY A 330 13.79 -13.20 -21.70
C GLY A 330 12.47 -12.84 -21.00
N ASP A 331 12.53 -12.08 -19.90
CA ASP A 331 11.45 -11.68 -18.96
C ASP A 331 10.27 -10.87 -19.56
N ASP A 332 9.92 -11.10 -20.80
CA ASP A 332 9.32 -10.10 -21.66
C ASP A 332 7.80 -10.15 -21.78
N ASP A 333 7.11 -11.03 -21.02
CA ASP A 333 5.64 -11.16 -20.84
C ASP A 333 4.75 -11.01 -22.09
N LEU A 334 5.34 -10.98 -23.27
CA LEU A 334 4.64 -10.91 -24.54
C LEU A 334 4.13 -12.30 -24.85
N ALA A 335 2.83 -12.36 -25.05
CA ALA A 335 2.14 -13.55 -25.50
C ALA A 335 2.53 -13.84 -26.95
N ASP A 336 3.46 -14.74 -27.18
CA ASP A 336 3.85 -15.13 -28.53
C ASP A 336 2.79 -16.08 -29.11
N TYR A 337 1.68 -15.55 -29.63
CA TYR A 337 0.54 -16.31 -30.19
C TYR A 337 0.88 -17.19 -31.42
N GLN A 338 2.14 -17.56 -31.60
CA GLN A 338 2.58 -18.52 -32.58
C GLN A 338 2.06 -19.91 -32.19
N GLY A 339 0.87 -20.23 -32.69
CA GLY A 339 0.63 -21.60 -33.14
C GLY A 339 1.70 -21.94 -34.18
N ASP A 340 2.19 -23.19 -34.18
CA ASP A 340 3.17 -23.65 -35.16
C ASP A 340 2.65 -23.38 -36.61
N THR A 341 3.16 -22.30 -37.21
CA THR A 341 3.25 -21.95 -38.66
C THR A 341 2.06 -21.39 -39.47
N ASP A 342 2.47 -20.46 -40.36
CA ASP A 342 1.97 -19.97 -41.66
C ASP A 342 0.72 -19.12 -41.83
N GLN A 343 -0.17 -18.97 -40.83
CA GLN A 343 -1.22 -17.94 -40.90
C GLN A 343 -1.36 -17.21 -39.57
N VAL A 344 -0.48 -16.23 -39.37
CA VAL A 344 -0.61 -15.24 -38.31
C VAL A 344 -1.36 -14.04 -38.90
N ASP A 345 -2.31 -13.44 -38.16
CA ASP A 345 -2.80 -12.10 -38.48
C ASP A 345 -1.59 -11.19 -38.74
N PRO A 346 -1.43 -10.59 -39.93
CA PRO A 346 -0.24 -9.86 -40.32
C PRO A 346 0.09 -8.67 -39.39
N SER A 347 -0.85 -8.22 -38.56
CA SER A 347 -0.65 -7.17 -37.56
C SER A 347 0.15 -7.59 -36.33
N LEU A 348 0.20 -8.90 -36.00
CA LEU A 348 0.95 -9.45 -34.86
C LEU A 348 2.47 -9.56 -35.15
N PRO A 349 2.94 -10.15 -36.27
CA PRO A 349 4.36 -10.17 -36.62
C PRO A 349 4.97 -8.77 -36.73
N ALA A 350 4.19 -7.79 -37.21
CA ALA A 350 4.61 -6.40 -37.30
C ALA A 350 4.82 -5.76 -35.92
N ALA A 351 3.93 -6.00 -34.95
CA ALA A 351 4.08 -5.53 -33.58
C ALA A 351 5.27 -6.21 -32.88
N THR A 352 5.43 -7.52 -33.05
CA THR A 352 6.58 -8.27 -32.52
C THR A 352 7.91 -7.76 -33.07
N ALA A 353 7.99 -7.49 -34.38
CA ALA A 353 9.17 -6.91 -35.02
C ALA A 353 9.50 -5.51 -34.48
N LYS A 354 8.49 -4.66 -34.27
CA LYS A 354 8.66 -3.33 -33.65
C LYS A 354 9.19 -3.44 -32.22
N ILE A 355 8.63 -4.33 -31.40
CA ILE A 355 9.11 -4.57 -30.03
C ILE A 355 10.57 -5.01 -30.04
N ALA A 356 10.93 -5.97 -30.90
CA ALA A 356 12.31 -6.44 -31.04
C ALA A 356 13.27 -5.30 -31.43
N ALA A 357 12.87 -4.45 -32.39
CA ALA A 357 13.65 -3.28 -32.80
C ALA A 357 13.82 -2.25 -31.68
N ILE A 358 12.75 -1.96 -30.92
CA ILE A 358 12.81 -1.01 -29.79
C ILE A 358 13.68 -1.57 -28.67
N LYS A 359 13.58 -2.86 -28.34
CA LYS A 359 14.46 -3.50 -27.35
C LYS A 359 15.92 -3.49 -27.77
N LYS A 360 16.19 -3.73 -29.05
CA LYS A 360 17.53 -3.57 -29.60
C LYS A 360 18.03 -2.14 -29.36
N THR A 361 17.18 -1.14 -29.57
CA THR A 361 17.51 0.27 -29.27
C THR A 361 17.80 0.48 -27.78
N LEU A 362 16.96 -0.04 -26.89
CA LEU A 362 17.11 0.07 -25.43
C LEU A 362 18.34 -0.65 -24.86
N THR A 363 19.01 -1.49 -25.64
CA THR A 363 20.17 -2.29 -25.20
C THR A 363 21.43 -2.02 -26.03
N THR A 364 21.35 -1.24 -27.11
CA THR A 364 22.50 -0.94 -27.97
C THR A 364 23.22 0.31 -27.47
N PRO A 365 24.48 0.21 -27.04
CA PRO A 365 25.25 1.39 -26.68
C PRO A 365 25.55 2.26 -27.90
N THR A 366 25.36 3.57 -27.77
CA THR A 366 25.82 4.57 -28.75
C THR A 366 26.87 5.49 -28.10
N PRO A 367 27.70 6.18 -28.90
CA PRO A 367 28.61 7.20 -28.37
C PRO A 367 27.90 8.29 -27.57
N GLU A 368 26.68 8.69 -27.95
CA GLU A 368 25.91 9.68 -27.17
C GLU A 368 25.49 9.13 -25.82
N LEU A 369 24.96 7.90 -25.77
CA LEU A 369 24.57 7.24 -24.52
C LEU A 369 25.78 6.99 -23.62
N ALA A 370 26.95 6.66 -24.18
CA ALA A 370 28.18 6.50 -23.42
C ALA A 370 28.63 7.84 -22.79
N ALA A 371 28.55 8.94 -23.54
CA ALA A 371 28.87 10.27 -23.02
C ALA A 371 27.88 10.74 -21.94
N ALA A 372 26.59 10.45 -22.12
CA ALA A 372 25.55 10.77 -21.14
C ALA A 372 25.67 9.90 -19.88
N GLN A 373 25.98 8.60 -20.02
CA GLN A 373 26.32 7.70 -18.92
C GLN A 373 27.49 8.26 -18.10
N ALA A 374 28.56 8.70 -18.74
CA ALA A 374 29.72 9.26 -18.03
C ALA A 374 29.35 10.50 -17.19
N LYS A 375 28.46 11.37 -17.70
CA LYS A 375 27.95 12.53 -16.93
C LYS A 375 27.06 12.11 -15.77
N TRP A 376 26.18 11.14 -16.01
CA TRP A 376 25.32 10.56 -14.97
C TRP A 376 26.15 9.91 -13.86
N GLU A 377 27.14 9.10 -14.21
CA GLU A 377 28.07 8.46 -13.25
C GLU A 377 28.81 9.51 -12.42
N ALA A 378 29.36 10.56 -13.05
CA ALA A 378 30.05 11.64 -12.33
C ALA A 378 29.13 12.37 -11.34
N THR A 379 27.83 12.44 -11.63
CA THR A 379 26.81 13.03 -10.75
C THR A 379 26.48 12.06 -9.62
N VAL A 380 26.16 10.81 -9.95
CA VAL A 380 25.84 9.75 -8.98
C VAL A 380 26.99 9.50 -7.99
N ILE A 381 28.24 9.49 -8.44
CA ILE A 381 29.42 9.35 -7.58
C ILE A 381 29.54 10.50 -6.56
N ARG A 382 29.09 11.70 -6.94
CA ARG A 382 29.06 12.87 -6.03
C ARG A 382 27.84 12.86 -5.12
N GLU A 383 26.72 12.34 -5.60
CA GLU A 383 25.40 12.57 -5.00
C GLU A 383 24.79 11.36 -4.28
N GLN A 384 25.34 10.16 -4.42
CA GLN A 384 24.80 8.96 -3.80
C GLN A 384 25.64 8.42 -2.63
N ILE A 385 24.95 7.75 -1.71
CA ILE A 385 25.53 7.04 -0.55
C ILE A 385 25.00 5.62 -0.50
N ALA A 386 25.71 4.74 0.21
CA ALA A 386 25.18 3.45 0.64
C ALA A 386 25.05 3.43 2.16
N LEU A 387 23.93 2.89 2.64
CA LEU A 387 23.63 2.77 4.05
C LEU A 387 23.65 1.29 4.45
N SER A 388 24.46 0.92 5.44
CA SER A 388 24.40 -0.44 5.99
C SER A 388 23.09 -0.66 6.74
N PRO A 389 22.66 -1.90 6.96
CA PRO A 389 21.61 -2.18 7.93
C PRO A 389 21.96 -1.62 9.31
N TRP A 390 20.93 -1.29 10.09
CA TRP A 390 21.10 -0.91 11.49
C TRP A 390 21.49 -2.09 12.37
N SER A 391 22.28 -1.78 13.38
CA SER A 391 22.57 -2.59 14.57
C SER A 391 22.14 -1.82 15.81
N MET A 392 21.72 -2.52 16.85
CA MET A 392 21.27 -1.93 18.11
C MET A 392 21.87 -2.69 19.30
N THR A 393 22.23 -1.97 20.37
CA THR A 393 22.62 -2.58 21.65
C THR A 393 22.07 -1.76 22.83
N GLY A 394 22.14 -2.31 24.04
CA GLY A 394 21.46 -1.80 25.23
C GLY A 394 20.17 -2.57 25.58
N PRO A 395 19.46 -2.16 26.66
CA PRO A 395 19.65 -0.92 27.39
C PRO A 395 20.83 -0.96 28.38
N PHE A 396 21.57 0.15 28.49
CA PHE A 396 22.51 0.41 29.58
C PHE A 396 21.76 1.15 30.69
N GLN A 397 21.43 0.42 31.76
CA GLN A 397 20.61 0.92 32.87
C GLN A 397 21.44 1.75 33.86
N GLU A 398 20.86 2.86 34.34
CA GLU A 398 21.40 3.70 35.42
C GLU A 398 20.34 4.05 36.48
N LYS A 399 20.77 4.72 37.55
CA LYS A 399 19.89 5.12 38.66
C LYS A 399 19.04 6.34 38.33
N SER A 400 19.49 7.19 37.42
CA SER A 400 18.78 8.40 37.02
C SER A 400 18.96 8.72 35.53
N PHE A 401 18.01 9.47 34.98
CA PHE A 401 18.08 10.02 33.63
C PHE A 401 19.34 10.85 33.40
N GLN A 402 19.73 11.65 34.40
CA GLN A 402 20.95 12.46 34.35
C GLN A 402 22.19 11.57 34.17
N GLU A 403 22.32 10.53 34.99
CA GLU A 403 23.42 9.57 34.89
C GLU A 403 23.41 8.84 33.55
N ALA A 404 22.25 8.37 33.09
CA ALA A 404 22.11 7.71 31.79
C ALA A 404 22.48 8.61 30.60
N TYR A 405 22.30 9.93 30.74
CA TYR A 405 22.66 10.89 29.69
C TYR A 405 24.14 11.25 29.71
N ASP A 406 24.68 11.62 30.87
CA ASP A 406 26.02 12.19 31.02
C ASP A 406 27.10 11.12 30.98
N LYS A 407 26.81 9.89 31.43
CA LYS A 407 27.81 8.83 31.54
C LYS A 407 28.23 8.31 30.15
N PRO A 408 29.56 8.21 29.90
CA PRO A 408 30.05 7.58 28.69
C PRO A 408 30.00 6.06 28.79
N PHE A 409 29.27 5.41 27.87
CA PHE A 409 29.17 3.95 27.83
C PHE A 409 30.16 3.35 26.82
N PRO A 410 30.47 2.04 26.90
CA PRO A 410 31.46 1.42 26.03
C PRO A 410 31.28 1.68 24.52
N PRO A 411 30.06 1.69 23.93
CA PRO A 411 29.90 1.95 22.50
C PRO A 411 30.39 3.32 22.02
N GLU A 412 30.40 4.35 22.88
CA GLU A 412 30.80 5.72 22.50
C GLU A 412 32.30 6.01 22.76
N GLN A 413 33.04 5.10 23.40
CA GLN A 413 34.44 5.33 23.80
C GLN A 413 35.47 4.90 22.75
N LYS A 414 35.13 3.97 21.87
CA LYS A 414 36.01 3.42 20.84
C LYS A 414 35.23 3.27 19.52
N PRO A 415 35.92 3.19 18.37
CA PRO A 415 35.28 2.81 17.11
C PRO A 415 34.45 1.53 17.30
N VAL A 416 33.24 1.53 16.75
CA VAL A 416 32.28 0.45 16.99
C VAL A 416 32.74 -0.81 16.26
N ASP A 417 32.81 -1.91 17.00
CA ASP A 417 32.97 -3.26 16.50
C ASP A 417 31.72 -4.07 16.86
N LEU A 418 31.00 -4.54 15.83
CA LEU A 418 29.75 -5.29 15.98
C LEU A 418 29.94 -6.68 16.61
N ALA A 419 31.17 -7.21 16.65
CA ALA A 419 31.49 -8.46 17.32
C ALA A 419 31.70 -8.30 18.85
N THR A 420 31.82 -7.07 19.34
CA THR A 420 32.06 -6.80 20.75
C THR A 420 30.79 -7.03 21.59
N ASN A 421 30.95 -7.72 22.72
CA ASN A 421 29.95 -7.83 23.78
C ASN A 421 30.31 -6.91 24.95
N TYR A 422 29.31 -6.36 25.62
CA TYR A 422 29.49 -5.45 26.76
C TYR A 422 28.90 -6.07 28.02
N GLU A 423 29.73 -6.25 29.05
CA GLU A 423 29.25 -6.64 30.37
C GLU A 423 28.67 -5.42 31.10
N TRP A 424 27.40 -5.49 31.48
CA TRP A 424 26.69 -4.41 32.15
C TRP A 424 25.75 -4.92 33.25
N GLY A 425 26.18 -4.74 34.51
CA GLY A 425 25.51 -5.36 35.66
C GLY A 425 25.59 -6.88 35.57
N GLU A 426 24.45 -7.56 35.61
CA GLU A 426 24.34 -9.02 35.44
C GLU A 426 24.07 -9.44 33.98
N SER A 427 24.04 -8.48 33.04
CA SER A 427 23.70 -8.73 31.63
C SER A 427 24.91 -8.59 30.71
N THR A 428 25.01 -9.49 29.74
CA THR A 428 25.89 -9.34 28.59
C THR A 428 25.10 -8.76 27.42
N LEU A 429 25.45 -7.56 26.98
CA LEU A 429 24.79 -6.85 25.89
C LEU A 429 25.56 -7.03 24.58
N SER A 430 24.90 -7.55 23.55
CA SER A 430 25.46 -7.71 22.21
C SER A 430 24.78 -6.79 21.20
N TRP A 431 25.40 -6.62 20.03
CA TRP A 431 24.77 -5.95 18.91
C TRP A 431 23.77 -6.87 18.21
N VAL A 432 22.54 -6.41 18.06
CA VAL A 432 21.47 -7.15 17.37
C VAL A 432 20.94 -6.35 16.19
N ARG A 433 20.45 -7.04 15.16
CA ARG A 433 19.79 -6.39 14.03
C ARG A 433 18.30 -6.15 14.34
N PRO A 434 17.85 -4.88 14.53
CA PRO A 434 16.44 -4.60 14.77
C PRO A 434 15.63 -4.77 13.48
N ARG A 435 14.95 -5.93 13.31
CA ARG A 435 14.18 -6.26 12.10
C ARG A 435 13.04 -5.28 11.76
N ARG A 436 12.56 -4.52 12.75
CA ARG A 436 11.47 -3.53 12.59
C ARG A 436 11.97 -2.11 12.37
N LEU A 437 13.29 -1.88 12.40
CA LEU A 437 13.84 -0.55 12.16
C LEU A 437 13.95 -0.32 10.65
N VAL A 438 13.16 0.64 10.16
CA VAL A 438 13.14 1.08 8.76
C VAL A 438 13.29 2.59 8.76
N ASP A 439 14.18 3.12 7.92
CA ASP A 439 14.38 4.56 7.79
C ASP A 439 13.06 5.25 7.39
N GLY A 440 12.76 6.40 7.98
CA GLY A 440 11.48 7.11 7.81
C GLY A 440 10.32 6.54 8.63
N ILE A 441 10.52 5.47 9.42
CA ILE A 441 9.49 4.89 10.30
C ILE A 441 9.96 4.90 11.75
N PRO A 442 9.26 5.56 12.69
CA PRO A 442 9.62 5.54 14.10
C PRO A 442 9.61 4.14 14.70
N LEU A 443 10.68 3.78 15.41
CA LEU A 443 10.80 2.57 16.19
C LEU A 443 10.51 2.87 17.67
N ARG A 444 9.50 2.21 18.24
CA ARG A 444 9.24 2.21 19.69
C ARG A 444 10.13 1.19 20.39
N LEU A 445 10.73 1.57 21.51
CA LEU A 445 11.76 0.81 22.25
C LEU A 445 11.28 0.29 23.61
N GLY A 446 10.02 0.56 23.98
CA GLY A 446 9.41 0.13 25.24
C GLY A 446 9.81 1.02 26.43
N THR A 447 9.47 0.58 27.64
CA THR A 447 9.44 1.41 28.85
C THR A 447 10.60 1.16 29.82
N GLN A 448 11.84 1.33 29.36
CA GLN A 448 13.03 1.12 30.21
C GLN A 448 13.52 2.47 30.76
N PRO A 449 13.13 2.90 31.97
CA PRO A 449 13.46 4.21 32.49
C PRO A 449 14.96 4.34 32.77
N ASN A 450 15.48 5.57 32.77
CA ASN A 450 16.87 5.88 33.12
C ASN A 450 17.91 5.00 32.39
N ALA A 451 17.72 4.78 31.09
CA ALA A 451 18.54 3.85 30.33
C ALA A 451 18.95 4.37 28.96
N ALA A 452 20.15 4.02 28.52
CA ALA A 452 20.67 4.36 27.19
C ALA A 452 20.60 3.17 26.22
N ARG A 453 20.18 3.41 24.99
CA ARG A 453 20.26 2.46 23.87
C ARG A 453 21.06 3.06 22.74
N TYR A 454 21.83 2.23 22.04
CA TYR A 454 22.66 2.66 20.93
C TYR A 454 22.19 2.06 19.62
N PHE A 455 22.23 2.87 18.57
CA PHE A 455 21.96 2.51 17.19
C PHE A 455 23.20 2.81 16.37
N PHE A 456 23.62 1.85 15.57
CA PHE A 456 24.81 1.93 14.75
C PHE A 456 24.52 1.53 13.31
N ARG A 457 25.12 2.26 12.37
CA ARG A 457 25.26 1.82 10.99
C ARG A 457 26.48 2.47 10.36
N THR A 458 26.91 1.97 9.21
CA THR A 458 27.88 2.66 8.36
C THR A 458 27.21 3.37 7.20
N ILE A 459 27.76 4.53 6.85
CA ILE A 459 27.40 5.32 5.68
C ILE A 459 28.63 5.35 4.78
N THR A 460 28.54 4.71 3.62
CA THR A 460 29.60 4.81 2.61
C THR A 460 29.29 5.94 1.64
N ALA A 461 30.21 6.88 1.51
CA ALA A 461 30.18 7.92 0.48
C ALA A 461 31.33 7.70 -0.50
N LEU A 462 31.08 7.83 -1.81
CA LEU A 462 32.14 7.69 -2.82
C LEU A 462 33.07 8.92 -2.84
N THR A 463 32.55 10.07 -2.44
CA THR A 463 33.29 11.32 -2.29
C THR A 463 32.92 12.00 -0.97
N ALA A 464 33.82 12.83 -0.43
CA ALA A 464 33.55 13.58 0.79
C ALA A 464 32.43 14.61 0.55
N ARG A 465 31.46 14.69 1.46
CA ARG A 465 30.23 15.45 1.25
C ARG A 465 29.43 15.69 2.52
N LYS A 466 28.48 16.61 2.44
CA LYS A 466 27.46 16.82 3.47
C LYS A 466 26.23 15.95 3.21
N LEU A 467 25.63 15.43 4.27
CA LEU A 467 24.41 14.64 4.25
C LEU A 467 23.45 15.19 5.30
N ALA A 468 22.32 15.74 4.86
CA ALA A 468 21.22 16.07 5.74
C ALA A 468 20.53 14.78 6.22
N VAL A 469 20.35 14.67 7.54
CA VAL A 469 19.57 13.61 8.17
C VAL A 469 18.55 14.22 9.11
N SER A 470 17.38 13.58 9.14
CA SER A 470 16.28 13.94 10.04
C SER A 470 16.21 12.89 11.14
N LEU A 471 16.19 13.33 12.39
CA LEU A 471 16.28 12.49 13.58
C LEU A 471 15.08 12.73 14.50
N GLY A 472 14.76 11.69 15.26
CA GLY A 472 13.78 11.76 16.34
C GLY A 472 14.17 10.84 17.49
N SER A 473 13.91 11.29 18.71
CA SER A 473 14.19 10.54 19.93
C SER A 473 13.09 10.71 20.95
N ASP A 474 12.98 9.69 21.80
CA ASP A 474 12.15 9.66 22.98
C ASP A 474 12.95 8.88 24.03
N ASP A 475 13.64 9.51 24.97
CA ASP A 475 13.65 10.94 25.27
C ASP A 475 14.80 11.68 24.53
N SER A 476 16.01 11.65 25.07
CA SER A 476 17.16 12.45 24.61
C SER A 476 18.01 11.73 23.56
N ILE A 477 18.81 12.51 22.83
CA ILE A 477 19.67 11.98 21.76
C ILE A 477 21.10 12.53 21.83
N LYS A 478 22.07 11.70 21.45
CA LYS A 478 23.43 12.09 21.08
C LYS A 478 23.85 11.36 19.80
N VAL A 479 24.57 12.03 18.92
CA VAL A 479 24.96 11.54 17.59
C VAL A 479 26.44 11.73 17.39
N TRP A 480 27.14 10.66 17.05
CA TRP A 480 28.56 10.69 16.68
C TRP A 480 28.75 10.22 15.25
N LEU A 481 29.66 10.89 14.55
CA LEU A 481 30.15 10.49 13.24
C LEU A 481 31.66 10.27 13.34
N ASN A 482 32.11 9.08 13.02
CA ASN A 482 33.54 8.68 13.12
C ASN A 482 34.13 8.98 14.51
N GLY A 483 33.35 8.70 15.56
CA GLY A 483 33.73 8.95 16.96
C GLY A 483 33.67 10.41 17.42
N LYS A 484 33.32 11.37 16.54
CA LYS A 484 33.18 12.79 16.88
C LYS A 484 31.71 13.15 17.10
N LEU A 485 31.38 13.74 18.25
CA LEU A 485 30.03 14.21 18.55
C LEU A 485 29.62 15.28 17.52
N GLN A 486 28.51 15.05 16.83
CA GLN A 486 27.93 15.95 15.83
C GLN A 486 26.73 16.71 16.38
N PHE A 487 25.95 16.06 17.25
CA PHE A 487 24.71 16.62 17.76
C PHE A 487 24.38 16.00 19.12
N GLU A 488 23.86 16.80 20.04
CA GLU A 488 23.23 16.31 21.26
C GLU A 488 22.06 17.20 21.64
N ASN A 489 21.01 16.59 22.18
CA ASN A 489 19.85 17.29 22.69
C ASN A 489 19.34 16.58 23.96
N LYS A 490 19.51 17.24 25.10
CA LYS A 490 19.07 16.75 26.40
C LYS A 490 17.67 17.25 26.70
N ILE A 491 16.70 16.36 26.51
CA ILE A 491 15.28 16.67 26.65
C ILE A 491 14.49 15.40 27.00
N GLN A 492 13.45 15.54 27.81
CA GLN A 492 12.41 14.51 27.97
C GLN A 492 11.23 14.86 27.07
N ARG A 493 10.88 13.97 26.14
CA ARG A 493 9.89 14.20 25.09
C ARG A 493 9.43 12.87 24.48
N GLY A 494 8.22 12.88 23.93
CA GLY A 494 7.76 11.81 23.04
C GLY A 494 8.46 11.82 21.67
N ILE A 495 8.43 10.67 20.97
CA ILE A 495 9.05 10.54 19.64
C ILE A 495 8.30 11.39 18.61
N ASP A 496 9.02 12.34 18.04
CA ASP A 496 8.55 13.25 16.99
C ASP A 496 9.35 13.01 15.71
N GLN A 497 8.69 12.95 14.57
CA GLN A 497 9.34 12.72 13.27
C GLN A 497 9.96 14.02 12.78
N GLU A 498 11.16 13.95 12.20
CA GLU A 498 11.78 15.07 11.48
C GLU A 498 12.04 16.34 12.30
N ARG A 499 12.14 16.20 13.62
CA ARG A 499 12.27 17.33 14.54
C ARG A 499 13.69 17.86 14.69
N ASP A 500 14.68 16.97 14.73
CA ASP A 500 16.08 17.38 14.76
C ASP A 500 16.70 17.14 13.39
N GLU A 501 17.13 18.21 12.73
CA GLU A 501 17.88 18.14 11.48
C GLU A 501 19.37 18.28 11.77
N VAL A 502 20.15 17.33 11.28
CA VAL A 502 21.61 17.32 11.45
C VAL A 502 22.27 17.18 10.10
N GLU A 503 23.27 18.02 9.84
CA GLU A 503 24.12 17.90 8.66
C GLU A 503 25.39 17.12 9.01
N LEU A 504 25.50 15.88 8.51
CA LEU A 504 26.67 15.03 8.70
C LEU A 504 27.71 15.33 7.62
N THR A 505 28.94 15.68 8.02
CA THR A 505 30.07 15.84 7.09
C THR A 505 30.79 14.51 6.92
N LEU A 506 30.44 13.78 5.85
CA LEU A 506 31.01 12.48 5.50
C LEU A 506 32.38 12.62 4.84
N ALA A 507 33.33 11.80 5.25
CA ALA A 507 34.55 11.56 4.50
C ALA A 507 34.26 10.62 3.31
N ALA A 508 35.13 10.65 2.30
CA ALA A 508 35.12 9.62 1.27
C ALA A 508 35.44 8.25 1.91
N GLY A 509 34.73 7.20 1.49
CA GLY A 509 34.79 5.87 2.09
C GLY A 509 33.71 5.64 3.14
N GLU A 510 33.98 4.73 4.06
CA GLU A 510 33.05 4.32 5.11
C GLU A 510 33.07 5.31 6.30
N ASN A 511 31.90 5.68 6.78
CA ASN A 511 31.72 6.53 7.95
C ASN A 511 30.87 5.79 8.99
N GLN A 512 31.32 5.76 10.25
CA GLN A 512 30.61 5.17 11.38
C GLN A 512 29.61 6.18 11.96
N LEU A 513 28.31 5.89 11.88
CA LEU A 513 27.26 6.66 12.54
C LEU A 513 26.80 5.91 13.79
N LEU A 514 26.96 6.54 14.96
CA LEU A 514 26.49 6.04 16.25
C LEU A 514 25.49 7.03 16.84
N ILE A 515 24.34 6.53 17.29
CA ILE A 515 23.31 7.34 17.92
C ILE A 515 22.93 6.72 19.26
N LYS A 516 22.96 7.53 20.32
CA LYS A 516 22.49 7.17 21.66
C LYS A 516 21.11 7.78 21.87
N ILE A 517 20.18 6.96 22.33
CA ILE A 517 18.87 7.38 22.84
C ILE A 517 18.85 7.13 24.34
N VAL A 518 18.49 8.13 25.12
CA VAL A 518 18.45 8.04 26.59
C VAL A 518 17.04 8.26 27.05
N ASN A 519 16.44 7.25 27.67
CA ASN A 519 15.09 7.31 28.23
C ASN A 519 15.16 7.77 29.69
N GLY A 520 14.27 8.68 30.08
CA GLY A 520 14.07 9.05 31.48
C GLY A 520 12.97 8.20 32.12
N VAL A 521 11.75 8.32 31.61
CA VAL A 521 10.56 7.61 32.12
C VAL A 521 9.59 7.32 30.98
N GLY A 522 8.72 6.33 31.15
CA GLY A 522 7.73 6.00 30.12
C GLY A 522 8.34 5.29 28.91
N GLU A 523 7.61 5.32 27.79
CA GLU A 523 8.03 4.69 26.54
C GLU A 523 9.17 5.48 25.89
N SER A 524 10.05 4.80 25.15
CA SER A 524 11.15 5.42 24.40
C SER A 524 11.11 5.08 22.92
N GLY A 525 11.90 5.77 22.11
CA GLY A 525 11.81 5.68 20.65
C GLY A 525 13.00 6.23 19.89
N PHE A 526 13.18 5.73 18.67
CA PHE A 526 14.20 6.13 17.71
C PHE A 526 13.61 6.39 16.32
N TYR A 527 14.03 7.46 15.65
CA TYR A 527 13.71 7.75 14.24
C TYR A 527 14.96 8.27 13.52
N PHE A 528 15.13 7.83 12.27
CA PHE A 528 16.16 8.31 11.35
C PHE A 528 15.60 8.33 9.93
N ASN A 529 15.90 9.38 9.17
CA ASN A 529 15.62 9.44 7.74
C ASN A 529 16.70 10.25 7.00
N THR A 530 16.85 9.98 5.70
CA THR A 530 17.60 10.82 4.77
C THR A 530 16.87 10.85 3.43
N GLN A 531 16.77 12.03 2.81
CA GLN A 531 16.01 12.24 1.56
C GLN A 531 16.66 11.58 0.32
N GLN A 532 17.75 10.82 0.48
CA GLN A 532 18.46 10.19 -0.63
C GLN A 532 17.95 8.78 -0.92
N GLN A 533 17.59 8.54 -2.18
CA GLN A 533 17.25 7.22 -2.68
C GLN A 533 18.52 6.36 -2.80
N SER A 534 18.67 5.35 -1.93
CA SER A 534 19.86 4.49 -1.93
C SER A 534 19.98 3.67 -3.21
N LEU A 535 21.18 3.61 -3.79
CA LEU A 535 21.47 2.74 -4.94
C LEU A 535 21.45 1.26 -4.55
N PRO A 536 21.14 0.35 -5.50
CA PRO A 536 21.36 -1.09 -5.31
C PRO A 536 22.81 -1.40 -4.90
N ALA A 537 23.01 -2.33 -3.96
CA ALA A 537 24.33 -2.62 -3.40
C ALA A 537 25.36 -3.08 -4.46
N SER A 538 24.92 -3.84 -5.47
CA SER A 538 25.77 -4.29 -6.58
C SER A 538 26.25 -3.11 -7.44
N LEU A 539 25.36 -2.18 -7.76
CA LEU A 539 25.70 -0.96 -8.49
C LEU A 539 26.67 -0.09 -7.68
N PHE A 540 26.39 0.11 -6.38
CA PHE A 540 27.27 0.89 -5.52
C PHE A 540 28.67 0.28 -5.41
N THR A 541 28.76 -1.06 -5.35
CA THR A 541 30.04 -1.79 -5.34
C THR A 541 30.80 -1.63 -6.65
N ALA A 542 30.11 -1.68 -7.79
CA ALA A 542 30.73 -1.44 -9.10
C ALA A 542 31.25 0.01 -9.25
N LEU A 543 30.48 0.98 -8.77
CA LEU A 543 30.85 2.41 -8.84
C LEU A 543 32.06 2.78 -7.96
N LYS A 544 32.35 2.02 -6.89
CA LYS A 544 33.56 2.18 -6.07
C LYS A 544 34.86 1.93 -6.84
N VAL A 545 34.82 1.04 -7.83
CA VAL A 545 36.02 0.69 -8.60
C VAL A 545 36.29 1.79 -9.62
N PRO A 546 37.53 2.34 -9.70
CA PRO A 546 37.90 3.31 -10.71
C PRO A 546 37.56 2.84 -12.12
N LEU A 547 37.11 3.75 -13.00
CA LEU A 547 36.61 3.41 -14.34
C LEU A 547 37.58 2.53 -15.15
N ASN A 548 38.88 2.79 -15.04
CA ASN A 548 39.97 2.07 -15.70
C ASN A 548 40.24 0.67 -15.10
N GLU A 549 39.74 0.37 -13.91
CA GLU A 549 39.95 -0.90 -13.20
C GLU A 549 38.70 -1.80 -13.21
N ARG A 550 37.56 -1.30 -13.69
CA ARG A 550 36.31 -2.07 -13.73
C ARG A 550 36.37 -3.24 -14.69
N ASN A 551 35.96 -4.41 -14.21
CA ASN A 551 35.79 -5.61 -15.03
C ASN A 551 34.52 -5.54 -15.90
N ALA A 552 34.32 -6.54 -16.76
CA ALA A 552 33.19 -6.58 -17.69
C ALA A 552 31.83 -6.57 -16.98
N ASP A 553 31.67 -7.35 -15.91
CA ASP A 553 30.41 -7.45 -15.17
C ASP A 553 30.04 -6.14 -14.47
N GLN A 554 31.04 -5.47 -13.87
CA GLN A 554 30.86 -4.16 -13.23
C GLN A 554 30.45 -3.10 -14.24
N LYS A 555 31.09 -3.07 -15.42
CA LYS A 555 30.71 -2.17 -16.51
C LYS A 555 29.28 -2.46 -16.96
N LYS A 556 28.92 -3.73 -17.12
CA LYS A 556 27.58 -4.16 -17.53
C LYS A 556 26.51 -3.73 -16.53
N ILE A 557 26.70 -3.96 -15.22
CA ILE A 557 25.74 -3.56 -14.17
C ILE A 557 25.47 -2.06 -14.20
N ILE A 558 26.52 -1.24 -14.38
CA ILE A 558 26.39 0.22 -14.43
C ILE A 558 25.64 0.65 -15.70
N THR A 559 26.01 0.10 -16.86
CA THR A 559 25.36 0.42 -18.13
C THR A 559 23.90 -0.04 -18.16
N ASP A 560 23.59 -1.25 -17.70
CA ASP A 560 22.22 -1.76 -17.62
C ASP A 560 21.36 -0.88 -16.71
N TYR A 561 21.89 -0.49 -15.54
CA TYR A 561 21.18 0.39 -14.63
C TYR A 561 20.95 1.76 -15.26
N TYR A 562 21.99 2.38 -15.83
CA TYR A 562 21.84 3.66 -16.51
C TYR A 562 20.81 3.57 -17.64
N PHE A 563 20.86 2.53 -18.49
CA PHE A 563 19.92 2.36 -19.60
C PHE A 563 18.48 2.15 -19.11
N SER A 564 18.28 1.65 -17.88
CA SER A 564 16.95 1.56 -17.27
C SER A 564 16.37 2.92 -16.84
N VAL A 565 17.22 3.90 -16.54
CA VAL A 565 16.79 5.23 -16.03
C VAL A 565 17.14 6.41 -16.96
N ALA A 566 17.91 6.18 -18.02
CA ALA A 566 18.39 7.20 -18.95
C ALA A 566 17.21 8.00 -19.54
N PRO A 567 17.17 9.33 -19.38
CA PRO A 567 16.15 10.18 -20.00
C PRO A 567 16.13 10.04 -21.53
N GLU A 568 17.30 9.83 -22.14
CA GLU A 568 17.48 9.67 -23.58
C GLU A 568 16.72 8.46 -24.15
N LEU A 569 16.50 7.44 -23.32
CA LEU A 569 15.79 6.21 -23.70
C LEU A 569 14.30 6.25 -23.30
N GLN A 570 13.82 7.32 -22.68
CA GLN A 570 12.44 7.39 -22.18
C GLN A 570 11.41 7.24 -23.31
N ALA A 571 11.58 7.95 -24.42
CA ALA A 571 10.68 7.85 -25.57
C ALA A 571 10.62 6.42 -26.15
N ALA A 572 11.75 5.71 -26.17
CA ALA A 572 11.80 4.32 -26.62
C ALA A 572 11.08 3.38 -25.62
N ARG A 573 11.18 3.62 -24.31
CA ARG A 573 10.42 2.86 -23.29
C ARG A 573 8.92 3.13 -23.41
N ASP A 574 8.52 4.38 -23.62
CA ASP A 574 7.12 4.77 -23.81
C ASP A 574 6.55 4.11 -25.07
N GLN A 575 7.30 4.15 -26.17
CA GLN A 575 6.93 3.47 -27.41
C GLN A 575 6.84 1.95 -27.22
N LEU A 576 7.77 1.33 -26.47
CA LEU A 576 7.70 -0.08 -26.13
C LEU A 576 6.40 -0.39 -25.38
N ALA A 577 6.03 0.43 -24.39
CA ALA A 577 4.78 0.27 -23.65
C ALA A 577 3.55 0.39 -24.56
N THR A 578 3.52 1.38 -25.45
CA THR A 578 2.43 1.55 -26.43
C THR A 578 2.29 0.34 -27.36
N VAL A 579 3.39 -0.11 -27.99
CA VAL A 579 3.35 -1.25 -28.93
C VAL A 579 3.01 -2.55 -28.20
N ARG A 580 3.47 -2.73 -26.95
CA ARG A 580 3.05 -3.86 -26.10
C ARG A 580 1.55 -3.83 -25.83
N GLN A 581 0.98 -2.66 -25.57
CA GLN A 581 -0.45 -2.51 -25.34
C GLN A 581 -1.25 -2.78 -26.63
N GLU A 582 -0.81 -2.28 -27.78
CA GLU A 582 -1.42 -2.58 -29.09
C GLU A 582 -1.41 -4.09 -29.38
N HIS A 583 -0.27 -4.74 -29.14
CA HIS A 583 -0.13 -6.19 -29.27
C HIS A 583 -1.10 -6.93 -28.34
N TYR A 584 -1.25 -6.48 -27.09
CA TYR A 584 -2.20 -7.06 -26.14
C TYR A 584 -3.66 -6.89 -26.60
N GLN A 585 -4.03 -5.74 -27.18
CA GLN A 585 -5.41 -5.52 -27.62
C GLN A 585 -5.83 -6.39 -28.81
N GLN A 586 -4.88 -6.87 -29.63
CA GLN A 586 -5.18 -7.64 -30.85
C GLN A 586 -5.81 -9.01 -30.57
N TRP A 587 -5.25 -9.80 -29.66
CA TRP A 587 -5.76 -11.16 -29.37
C TRP A 587 -7.03 -11.17 -28.51
N THR A 588 -7.31 -10.06 -27.80
CA THR A 588 -8.54 -9.89 -26.99
C THR A 588 -9.76 -9.50 -27.83
N LYS A 589 -9.60 -9.27 -29.14
CA LYS A 589 -10.73 -8.94 -30.02
C LYS A 589 -11.71 -10.11 -30.12
N ALA A 590 -12.99 -9.79 -30.28
CA ALA A 590 -14.05 -10.80 -30.41
C ALA A 590 -13.85 -11.69 -31.66
N ASP A 591 -13.34 -11.12 -32.75
CA ASP A 591 -13.09 -11.77 -34.04
C ASP A 591 -11.68 -12.39 -34.19
N PHE A 592 -10.91 -12.48 -33.11
CA PHE A 592 -9.61 -13.15 -33.14
C PHE A 592 -9.76 -14.64 -33.45
N ASP A 593 -8.99 -15.14 -34.42
CA ASP A 593 -8.96 -16.55 -34.80
C ASP A 593 -8.16 -17.36 -33.78
N ASP A 594 -8.87 -18.02 -32.86
CA ASP A 594 -8.31 -18.94 -31.86
C ASP A 594 -8.48 -20.42 -32.26
N THR A 595 -8.79 -20.75 -33.52
CA THR A 595 -9.09 -22.13 -33.97
C THR A 595 -7.97 -23.14 -33.77
N LYS A 596 -6.75 -22.67 -33.56
CA LYS A 596 -5.56 -23.50 -33.31
C LYS A 596 -5.26 -23.68 -31.81
N TRP A 597 -5.95 -22.97 -30.92
CA TRP A 597 -5.78 -23.14 -29.48
C TRP A 597 -6.34 -24.50 -29.06
N THR A 598 -5.81 -25.05 -27.96
CA THR A 598 -6.29 -26.31 -27.41
C THR A 598 -7.76 -26.15 -27.04
N SER A 599 -8.64 -27.03 -27.51
CA SER A 599 -10.05 -27.03 -27.13
C SER A 599 -10.26 -27.92 -25.92
N GLY A 600 -11.13 -27.52 -25.01
CA GLY A 600 -11.52 -28.34 -23.87
C GLY A 600 -12.81 -27.88 -23.24
N GLN A 601 -13.19 -28.55 -22.16
CA GLN A 601 -14.43 -28.31 -21.44
C GLN A 601 -14.10 -28.02 -19.98
N ASN A 602 -15.03 -27.38 -19.26
CA ASN A 602 -14.86 -27.02 -17.85
C ASN A 602 -13.70 -26.05 -17.60
N GLY A 603 -12.94 -26.27 -16.53
CA GLY A 603 -11.80 -25.48 -16.12
C GLY A 603 -10.53 -25.86 -16.90
N ALA A 604 -9.72 -24.85 -17.20
CA ALA A 604 -8.40 -25.00 -17.80
C ALA A 604 -7.32 -24.71 -16.75
N GLY A 605 -6.35 -25.61 -16.60
CA GLY A 605 -5.28 -25.44 -15.62
C GLY A 605 -4.61 -26.76 -15.28
N PHE A 606 -4.11 -26.89 -14.05
CA PHE A 606 -3.65 -28.17 -13.52
C PHE A 606 -3.90 -28.22 -12.01
N GLU A 607 -4.05 -29.43 -11.47
CA GLU A 607 -4.12 -29.70 -10.03
C GLU A 607 -2.95 -30.59 -9.62
N ASN A 608 -2.25 -30.24 -8.54
CA ASN A 608 -1.10 -31.00 -8.03
C ASN A 608 -1.34 -31.60 -6.63
N GLN A 609 -2.46 -31.27 -6.01
CA GLN A 609 -2.98 -31.80 -4.75
C GLN A 609 -4.35 -32.45 -4.99
N ALA A 610 -5.37 -32.16 -4.17
CA ALA A 610 -6.69 -32.78 -4.27
C ALA A 610 -7.83 -31.79 -4.05
N GLY A 611 -8.91 -31.99 -4.80
CA GLY A 611 -10.20 -31.30 -4.63
C GLY A 611 -10.74 -30.62 -5.88
N PHE A 612 -9.92 -30.44 -6.93
CA PHE A 612 -10.32 -29.73 -8.16
C PHE A 612 -10.04 -30.53 -9.44
N GLN A 613 -9.55 -31.77 -9.34
CA GLN A 613 -9.26 -32.62 -10.50
C GLN A 613 -10.47 -32.78 -11.42
N ASP A 614 -11.65 -33.01 -10.83
CA ASP A 614 -12.89 -33.23 -11.57
C ASP A 614 -13.39 -31.95 -12.29
N LEU A 615 -12.78 -30.79 -12.02
CA LEU A 615 -13.11 -29.53 -12.70
C LEU A 615 -12.22 -29.25 -13.92
N ILE A 616 -11.18 -30.06 -14.16
CA ILE A 616 -10.22 -29.86 -15.25
C ILE A 616 -10.37 -31.04 -16.22
N SER A 617 -10.89 -30.79 -17.41
CA SER A 617 -10.97 -31.86 -18.43
C SER A 617 -9.57 -32.24 -18.91
N GLU A 618 -9.39 -33.50 -19.34
CA GLU A 618 -8.10 -34.02 -19.80
C GLU A 618 -7.47 -33.15 -20.90
N SER A 619 -8.27 -32.64 -21.85
CA SER A 619 -7.77 -31.76 -22.92
C SER A 619 -7.46 -30.33 -22.47
N PHE A 620 -7.84 -29.97 -21.24
CA PHE A 620 -7.57 -28.69 -20.57
C PHE A 620 -6.64 -28.84 -19.35
N ASP A 621 -5.99 -30.01 -19.23
CA ASP A 621 -4.87 -30.20 -18.30
C ASP A 621 -3.59 -29.65 -18.93
N PHE A 622 -3.10 -28.56 -18.36
CA PHE A 622 -1.88 -27.87 -18.76
C PHE A 622 -0.71 -28.14 -17.79
N LYS A 623 -0.73 -29.25 -17.04
CA LYS A 623 0.31 -29.57 -16.06
C LYS A 623 1.70 -29.53 -16.67
N GLU A 624 1.89 -30.13 -17.84
CA GLU A 624 3.19 -30.14 -18.50
C GLU A 624 3.65 -28.73 -18.91
N GLN A 625 2.74 -27.84 -19.28
CA GLN A 625 3.04 -26.51 -19.79
C GLN A 625 3.20 -25.47 -18.67
N LEU A 626 2.49 -25.62 -17.54
CA LEU A 626 2.43 -24.61 -16.48
C LEU A 626 3.16 -25.02 -15.18
N HIS A 627 3.26 -26.31 -14.86
CA HIS A 627 3.82 -26.73 -13.57
C HIS A 627 5.33 -26.44 -13.50
N ALA A 628 5.74 -25.68 -12.48
CA ALA A 628 7.12 -25.22 -12.26
C ALA A 628 7.72 -24.45 -13.44
N LYS A 629 6.87 -23.90 -14.33
CA LYS A 629 7.27 -23.10 -15.49
C LYS A 629 6.73 -21.68 -15.30
N ASN A 630 7.56 -20.68 -15.57
CA ASN A 630 7.14 -19.28 -15.55
C ASN A 630 6.44 -18.93 -16.86
N THR A 631 5.17 -19.31 -16.98
CA THR A 631 4.34 -19.03 -18.16
C THR A 631 2.89 -18.75 -17.74
N SER A 632 2.09 -18.23 -18.67
CA SER A 632 0.68 -17.86 -18.46
C SER A 632 -0.24 -18.77 -19.26
N LEU A 633 -1.52 -18.85 -18.89
CA LEU A 633 -2.55 -19.54 -19.66
C LEU A 633 -3.55 -18.51 -20.20
N TYR A 634 -3.75 -18.49 -21.51
CA TYR A 634 -4.73 -17.64 -22.19
C TYR A 634 -5.99 -18.45 -22.44
N LEU A 635 -7.15 -17.90 -22.06
CA LEU A 635 -8.44 -18.59 -22.13
C LEU A 635 -9.45 -17.76 -22.92
N ARG A 636 -10.19 -18.43 -23.80
CA ARG A 636 -11.33 -17.88 -24.54
C ARG A 636 -12.50 -18.83 -24.43
N PHE A 637 -13.62 -18.32 -23.93
CA PHE A 637 -14.91 -19.01 -23.93
C PHE A 637 -15.85 -18.18 -24.81
N PRO A 638 -16.63 -18.83 -25.71
CA PRO A 638 -17.50 -18.16 -26.67
C PRO A 638 -18.63 -17.36 -26.03
#